data_AF-A0A1J5DQC0-F1
#
_entry.id   AF-A0A1J5DQC0-F1
#
_cell.length_a   1.000
_cell.length_b   1.000
_cell.length_c   1.000
_cell.angle_alpha   90.00
_cell.angle_beta   90.00
_cell.angle_gamma   90.00
#
_symmetry.space_group_name_H-M   'P 1'
#
loop_
_entity.id
_entity.type
_entity.pdbx_description
1 polymer ?
#
loop_
_entity_poly.entity_id
_entity_poly.type
_entity_poly.pdbx_seq_one_letter_code
_entity_poly.pdbx_strand_id
1 'polypeptide(L)'
;MAGRSQHRLYYDADDYRLLEIVNKILTRGKNPRLLRKLFEPGLHPRGIKEMAAPRALRIASAMIDLLGTLQSGTPEERIAALRAVHAESLHDAGQALRFNSARVCMQIMKEIVRAHGDEAEQLALAHDFREASSGKPRLIRRQLAKFHLLEMPEAWNQLAFDHHVHDANTKGRKSPTHLIMDAWIKGLRLLGVIYYNEVDPKVAAELLEAASVMGIDVRIGVEVRARLEDKYARLIWSPHGFFGRDDFMRFLEDPAVVAFFAQGREAVEYERARVLELLHSFNENHLATVNKRFSVEVPPLEEAAFLKSVGSGTASLVHLAEHAHQKILPHLVARTRALTEAYKNDSEVERAKIRAEVDAMNRFDSETIVDEYLRADVNPSVRSRDKPPDGADAPALLLLDPAAMVDTLSRLPCRARITLNPSNLSPADVLQVIYATRGRVAYLEIFNLKDWAQGRTHHRRLINEIRLVINSGNVVEAKRMVREILVDVEQEAPESQAVDTLRTILRDLETLLSFYRVSRLHSRLGSDSIGHSKHTRGMGLVVAPSLPWRARREIRRDPNRMVPVMTVALRHVVTVCNERSWWKFWSAHHPTPPQTRREPVGELGKMRGGRVETWSVAHNSTTLAAKGNIASLGGTAEQPGNGLSLVERASLRDAQRPSWRHLNSNTMNVAKILLGFLPAFLTFYLTKDWWLLTTFGAVIWFGITGLRNILQSVVGGGGLRRSSLLKWKELVSWNRVADSLFFTGFSVPLLDFLVKDLLLARGLDINTTTSPFLLYSAIALANGIYISSHNTFRGLPSGAIVGNFFRTLLSIPVALGLNAIVLTLLLSGGVEQAAALAGLQLWAAIISKTASDSVAALIEGSADRQHNLASRRIDYEEKLARVCDVYARLETTFPERDVLAHLDFDELKAKNPGLLRDIVIDALDLLYFWGFQPRARIALKQQLALMSQDERRFVLQSQKVLERKRDVSELLLDGLVGKHFEGALAFYLSNSERYLEHLAEDRAMEKTEG
;
A
#
# COMPACT_ATOMS: atom_id res chain seq x y z
N MET A 1 12.50 -3.37 39.67
CA MET A 1 13.40 -2.42 38.98
C MET A 1 14.39 -3.07 37.99
N ALA A 2 14.73 -4.37 38.09
CA ALA A 2 15.63 -5.05 37.15
C ALA A 2 15.07 -5.29 35.73
N GLY A 3 13.74 -5.31 35.55
CA GLY A 3 13.13 -5.46 34.21
C GLY A 3 13.30 -4.23 33.30
N ARG A 4 13.18 -3.00 33.84
CA ARG A 4 13.30 -1.76 33.03
C ARG A 4 14.69 -1.50 32.46
N SER A 5 15.76 -2.04 33.06
CA SER A 5 17.13 -1.87 32.54
C SER A 5 17.44 -2.80 31.36
N GLN A 6 16.88 -4.01 31.34
CA GLN A 6 17.07 -4.96 30.23
C GLN A 6 16.39 -4.48 28.94
N HIS A 7 15.20 -3.87 29.01
CA HIS A 7 14.51 -3.40 27.81
C HIS A 7 15.18 -2.18 27.12
N ARG A 8 15.99 -1.38 27.83
CA ARG A 8 16.75 -0.26 27.23
C ARG A 8 17.87 -0.69 26.28
N LEU A 9 18.37 -1.91 26.41
CA LEU A 9 19.36 -2.49 25.48
C LEU A 9 18.74 -2.83 24.12
N TYR A 10 17.44 -3.12 24.11
CA TYR A 10 16.71 -3.61 22.96
C TYR A 10 15.96 -2.48 22.23
N TYR A 11 15.18 -1.70 22.96
CA TYR A 11 14.30 -0.70 22.32
C TYR A 11 14.91 0.71 22.39
N ASP A 12 14.63 1.53 21.37
CA ASP A 12 15.04 2.93 21.35
C ASP A 12 14.04 3.79 22.14
N ALA A 13 14.48 4.94 22.66
CA ALA A 13 13.61 5.88 23.38
C ALA A 13 12.40 6.33 22.54
N ASP A 14 12.58 6.42 21.21
CA ASP A 14 11.52 6.75 20.27
C ASP A 14 10.46 5.64 20.15
N ASP A 15 10.83 4.37 20.36
CA ASP A 15 9.87 3.24 20.34
C ASP A 15 8.88 3.38 21.51
N TYR A 16 9.39 3.73 22.69
CA TYR A 16 8.56 4.03 23.87
C TYR A 16 7.69 5.26 23.67
N ARG A 17 8.24 6.33 23.09
CA ARG A 17 7.47 7.56 22.82
C ARG A 17 6.34 7.30 21.83
N LEU A 18 6.61 6.52 20.79
CA LEU A 18 5.59 6.07 19.84
C LEU A 18 4.50 5.28 20.56
N LEU A 19 4.86 4.28 21.38
CA LEU A 19 3.92 3.46 22.12
C LEU A 19 3.07 4.28 23.10
N GLU A 20 3.68 5.24 23.81
CA GLU A 20 2.97 6.14 24.72
C GLU A 20 1.91 6.95 23.97
N ILE A 21 2.26 7.51 22.80
CA ILE A 21 1.31 8.23 21.96
C ILE A 21 0.18 7.30 21.51
N VAL A 22 0.50 6.10 21.04
CA VAL A 22 -0.50 5.14 20.57
C VAL A 22 -1.48 4.78 21.69
N ASN A 23 -0.95 4.35 22.84
CA ASN A 23 -1.79 3.94 23.97
C ASN A 23 -2.56 5.12 24.56
N LYS A 24 -2.01 6.34 24.55
CA LYS A 24 -2.74 7.55 24.97
C LYS A 24 -3.91 7.87 24.04
N ILE A 25 -3.78 7.60 22.75
CA ILE A 25 -4.88 7.77 21.78
C ILE A 25 -5.94 6.67 21.98
N LEU A 26 -5.51 5.41 22.17
CA LEU A 26 -6.42 4.28 22.40
C LEU A 26 -7.20 4.40 23.72
N THR A 27 -6.54 4.79 24.80
CA THR A 27 -7.13 4.90 26.16
C THR A 27 -8.05 6.10 26.34
N ARG A 28 -7.83 7.20 25.62
CA ARG A 28 -8.58 8.45 25.83
C ARG A 28 -10.03 8.41 25.35
N GLY A 29 -10.42 7.43 24.54
CA GLY A 29 -11.79 7.24 24.07
C GLY A 29 -12.32 8.37 23.19
N LYS A 30 -12.91 8.01 22.05
CA LYS A 30 -13.97 8.72 21.27
C LYS A 30 -14.06 10.26 21.33
N ASN A 31 -12.96 11.01 21.35
CA ASN A 31 -12.97 12.46 21.18
C ASN A 31 -12.21 12.86 19.90
N PRO A 32 -12.78 12.56 18.71
CA PRO A 32 -12.14 12.79 17.41
C PRO A 32 -11.73 14.26 17.18
N ARG A 33 -12.42 15.22 17.83
CA ARG A 33 -12.08 16.65 17.76
C ARG A 33 -10.70 17.00 18.31
N LEU A 34 -10.13 16.20 19.23
CA LEU A 34 -8.81 16.45 19.83
C LEU A 34 -7.67 15.78 19.06
N LEU A 35 -7.94 14.72 18.29
CA LEU A 35 -6.95 14.06 17.40
C LEU A 35 -6.75 14.84 16.10
N ARG A 36 -7.82 15.45 15.58
CA ARG A 36 -7.81 16.42 14.47
C ARG A 36 -6.86 17.61 14.68
N LYS A 37 -6.40 17.85 15.93
CA LYS A 37 -5.46 18.93 16.30
C LYS A 37 -3.98 18.51 16.35
N LEU A 38 -3.60 17.37 15.77
CA LEU A 38 -2.17 17.03 15.73
C LEU A 38 -1.43 17.79 14.62
N PHE A 39 -1.98 17.88 13.41
CA PHE A 39 -1.45 18.71 12.31
C PHE A 39 -2.58 19.12 11.36
N GLU A 40 -2.56 20.34 10.85
CA GLU A 40 -3.54 20.79 9.86
C GLU A 40 -3.39 20.05 8.52
N PRO A 41 -4.49 19.55 7.89
CA PRO A 41 -4.43 18.77 6.64
C PRO A 41 -3.78 19.49 5.45
N GLY A 42 -3.81 20.83 5.44
CA GLY A 42 -3.17 21.63 4.41
C GLY A 42 -1.63 21.67 4.49
N LEU A 43 -1.04 21.28 5.63
CA LEU A 43 0.40 21.29 5.78
C LEU A 43 1.05 20.14 5.03
N HIS A 44 2.06 20.48 4.25
CA HIS A 44 2.78 19.52 3.42
C HIS A 44 3.54 18.49 4.27
N PRO A 45 3.51 17.18 3.94
CA PRO A 45 4.23 16.09 4.64
C PRO A 45 5.69 16.40 5.00
N ARG A 46 6.39 17.10 4.11
CA ARG A 46 7.80 17.51 4.26
C ARG A 46 7.99 19.01 4.52
N GLY A 47 6.91 19.69 4.91
CA GLY A 47 6.83 21.11 5.20
C GLY A 47 7.14 21.42 6.66
N ILE A 48 6.66 22.57 7.14
CA ILE A 48 7.04 23.11 8.46
C ILE A 48 6.71 22.18 9.64
N LYS A 49 5.74 21.26 9.47
CA LYS A 49 5.39 20.26 10.49
C LYS A 49 6.51 19.27 10.83
N GLU A 50 7.54 19.15 9.99
CA GLU A 50 8.75 18.39 10.33
C GLU A 50 9.47 18.94 11.56
N MET A 51 9.29 20.22 11.88
CA MET A 51 9.86 20.85 13.08
C MET A 51 9.13 20.47 14.37
N ALA A 52 7.87 20.06 14.27
CA ALA A 52 7.04 19.73 15.43
C ALA A 52 7.09 18.23 15.79
N ALA A 53 7.21 17.34 14.80
CA ALA A 53 7.35 15.91 15.06
C ALA A 53 8.15 15.18 13.97
N PRO A 54 8.91 14.12 14.31
CA PRO A 54 9.59 13.26 13.34
C PRO A 54 8.58 12.48 12.47
N ARG A 55 9.01 12.10 11.26
CA ARG A 55 8.18 11.44 10.24
C ARG A 55 7.44 10.21 10.77
N ALA A 56 8.12 9.30 11.45
CA ALA A 56 7.51 8.08 11.96
C ALA A 56 6.32 8.36 12.91
N LEU A 57 6.45 9.38 13.77
CA LEU A 57 5.37 9.78 14.67
C LEU A 57 4.19 10.42 13.93
N ARG A 58 4.44 11.20 12.87
CA ARG A 58 3.37 11.78 12.03
C ARG A 58 2.58 10.70 11.30
N ILE A 59 3.27 9.78 10.63
CA ILE A 59 2.64 8.64 9.96
C ILE A 59 1.85 7.81 10.97
N ALA A 60 2.44 7.48 12.11
CA ALA A 60 1.75 6.71 13.14
C ALA A 60 0.49 7.42 13.64
N SER A 61 0.58 8.72 13.94
CA SER A 61 -0.56 9.51 14.42
C SER A 61 -1.71 9.52 13.40
N ALA A 62 -1.41 9.74 12.11
CA ALA A 62 -2.41 9.69 11.04
C ALA A 62 -3.06 8.30 10.91
N MET A 63 -2.26 7.23 11.01
CA MET A 63 -2.78 5.86 10.92
C MET A 63 -3.65 5.48 12.12
N ILE A 64 -3.30 5.91 13.33
CA ILE A 64 -4.09 5.65 14.53
C ILE A 64 -5.39 6.43 14.49
N ASP A 65 -5.37 7.69 14.06
CA ASP A 65 -6.57 8.50 13.87
C ASP A 65 -7.51 7.86 12.84
N LEU A 66 -6.97 7.35 11.71
CA LEU A 66 -7.74 6.57 10.76
C LEU A 66 -8.36 5.33 11.43
N LEU A 67 -7.57 4.49 12.12
CA LEU A 67 -8.11 3.29 12.75
C LEU A 67 -9.17 3.58 13.81
N GLY A 68 -9.04 4.68 14.55
CA GLY A 68 -10.04 5.15 15.52
C GLY A 68 -11.33 5.63 14.84
N THR A 69 -11.21 6.43 13.79
CA THR A 69 -12.37 6.92 13.02
C THR A 69 -13.07 5.81 12.25
N LEU A 70 -12.37 4.77 11.80
CA LEU A 70 -12.99 3.61 11.16
C LEU A 70 -13.92 2.82 12.10
N GLN A 71 -13.70 2.89 13.43
CA GLN A 71 -14.54 2.19 14.42
C GLN A 71 -15.77 2.98 14.84
N SER A 72 -15.71 4.31 14.89
CA SER A 72 -16.78 5.13 15.48
C SER A 72 -16.92 6.56 14.93
N GLY A 73 -16.10 6.94 13.95
CA GLY A 73 -16.16 8.27 13.34
C GLY A 73 -17.24 8.39 12.27
N THR A 74 -17.59 9.63 11.92
CA THR A 74 -18.47 9.97 10.79
C THR A 74 -17.82 9.68 9.43
N PRO A 75 -18.58 9.51 8.33
CA PRO A 75 -18.00 9.35 6.98
C PRO A 75 -16.96 10.43 6.63
N GLU A 76 -17.25 11.69 6.95
CA GLU A 76 -16.37 12.83 6.69
C GLU A 76 -15.08 12.76 7.51
N GLU A 77 -15.17 12.33 8.78
CA GLU A 77 -14.01 12.07 9.63
C GLU A 77 -13.13 10.94 9.07
N ARG A 78 -13.74 9.84 8.62
CA ARG A 78 -13.02 8.69 8.05
C ARG A 78 -12.26 9.09 6.78
N ILE A 79 -12.91 9.82 5.87
CA ILE A 79 -12.30 10.27 4.61
C ILE A 79 -11.16 11.26 4.88
N ALA A 80 -11.36 12.21 5.80
CA ALA A 80 -10.31 13.17 6.17
C ALA A 80 -9.08 12.46 6.75
N ALA A 81 -9.28 11.48 7.64
CA ALA A 81 -8.19 10.68 8.19
C ALA A 81 -7.50 9.82 7.10
N LEU A 82 -8.26 9.28 6.15
CA LEU A 82 -7.71 8.51 5.02
C LEU A 82 -6.82 9.40 4.13
N ARG A 83 -7.25 10.63 3.82
CA ARG A 83 -6.45 11.62 3.10
C ARG A 83 -5.14 11.95 3.83
N ALA A 84 -5.21 12.15 5.14
CA ALA A 84 -4.04 12.42 5.96
C ALA A 84 -3.03 11.26 5.90
N VAL A 85 -3.49 10.00 6.02
CA VAL A 85 -2.64 8.81 5.87
C VAL A 85 -2.02 8.73 4.48
N HIS A 86 -2.82 8.94 3.43
CA HIS A 86 -2.34 8.90 2.05
C HIS A 86 -1.21 9.94 1.84
N ALA A 87 -1.45 11.18 2.29
CA ALA A 87 -0.47 12.26 2.20
C ALA A 87 0.81 11.98 3.00
N GLU A 88 0.72 11.54 4.26
CA GLU A 88 1.91 11.30 5.09
C GLU A 88 2.73 10.09 4.62
N SER A 89 2.08 9.06 4.06
CA SER A 89 2.73 7.79 3.76
C SER A 89 3.31 7.68 2.34
N LEU A 90 2.72 8.35 1.34
CA LEU A 90 3.07 8.17 -0.08
C LEU A 90 3.86 9.32 -0.71
N HIS A 91 4.17 10.35 0.07
CA HIS A 91 4.77 11.56 -0.47
C HIS A 91 6.31 11.50 -0.64
N ASP A 92 6.98 10.46 -0.13
CA ASP A 92 8.43 10.27 -0.32
C ASP A 92 8.75 9.55 -1.65
N ALA A 93 8.86 10.32 -2.73
CA ALA A 93 9.21 9.80 -4.07
C ALA A 93 10.60 9.15 -4.15
N GLY A 94 11.47 9.38 -3.15
CA GLY A 94 12.81 8.83 -3.09
C GLY A 94 12.89 7.39 -2.57
N GLN A 95 11.83 6.92 -1.93
CA GLN A 95 11.80 5.61 -1.28
C GLN A 95 11.63 4.49 -2.30
N ALA A 96 12.63 3.61 -2.40
CA ALA A 96 12.67 2.54 -3.42
C ALA A 96 11.49 1.56 -3.38
N LEU A 97 10.81 1.41 -2.24
CA LEU A 97 9.60 0.60 -2.06
C LEU A 97 8.47 1.40 -1.39
N ARG A 98 8.19 2.61 -1.86
CA ARG A 98 7.26 3.57 -1.25
C ARG A 98 5.88 2.97 -0.94
N PHE A 99 5.18 2.44 -1.94
CA PHE A 99 3.83 1.90 -1.75
C PHE A 99 3.86 0.67 -0.84
N ASN A 100 4.80 -0.24 -1.06
CA ASN A 100 4.95 -1.43 -0.22
C ASN A 100 5.29 -1.09 1.24
N SER A 101 6.06 -0.03 1.48
CA SER A 101 6.39 0.43 2.83
C SER A 101 5.17 0.97 3.56
N ALA A 102 4.36 1.79 2.88
CA ALA A 102 3.13 2.33 3.46
C ALA A 102 2.10 1.23 3.78
N ARG A 103 1.96 0.23 2.89
CA ARG A 103 1.12 -0.98 3.13
C ARG A 103 1.59 -1.74 4.38
N VAL A 104 2.89 -1.96 4.52
CA VAL A 104 3.49 -2.63 5.68
C VAL A 104 3.27 -1.82 6.97
N CYS A 105 3.52 -0.50 6.95
CA CYS A 105 3.34 0.36 8.11
C CYS A 105 1.89 0.33 8.61
N MET A 106 0.91 0.40 7.70
CA MET A 106 -0.50 0.30 8.05
C MET A 106 -0.85 -1.08 8.65
N GLN A 107 -0.32 -2.15 8.08
CA GLN A 107 -0.54 -3.50 8.62
C GLN A 107 0.07 -3.67 10.02
N ILE A 108 1.30 -3.17 10.25
CA ILE A 108 1.92 -3.18 11.58
C ILE A 108 1.07 -2.37 12.57
N MET A 109 0.57 -1.19 12.16
CA MET A 109 -0.26 -0.37 13.04
C MET A 109 -1.56 -1.07 13.43
N LYS A 110 -2.19 -1.81 12.51
CA LYS A 110 -3.35 -2.67 12.83
C LYS A 110 -3.00 -3.71 13.90
N GLU A 111 -1.83 -4.33 13.83
CA GLU A 111 -1.37 -5.26 14.86
C GLU A 111 -1.05 -4.58 16.19
N ILE A 112 -0.48 -3.36 16.21
CA ILE A 112 -0.25 -2.60 17.45
C ILE A 112 -1.57 -2.34 18.19
N VAL A 113 -2.63 -1.99 17.44
CA VAL A 113 -3.98 -1.77 18.00
C VAL A 113 -4.60 -3.09 18.47
N ARG A 114 -4.38 -4.20 17.75
CA ARG A 114 -4.86 -5.53 18.16
C ARG A 114 -4.17 -6.07 19.41
N ALA A 115 -2.88 -5.80 19.57
CA ALA A 115 -2.07 -6.20 20.72
C ALA A 115 -2.26 -5.28 21.95
N HIS A 116 -3.24 -4.37 21.93
CA HIS A 116 -3.49 -3.47 23.06
C HIS A 116 -3.75 -4.24 24.35
N GLY A 117 -2.96 -3.94 25.38
CA GLY A 117 -2.93 -4.68 26.66
C GLY A 117 -1.68 -5.54 26.85
N ASP A 118 -0.94 -5.87 25.79
CA ASP A 118 0.37 -6.55 25.84
C ASP A 118 1.50 -5.56 25.51
N GLU A 119 2.08 -4.95 26.55
CA GLU A 119 3.10 -3.91 26.38
C GLU A 119 4.36 -4.43 25.65
N ALA A 120 4.74 -5.70 25.87
CA ALA A 120 5.94 -6.29 25.27
C ALA A 120 5.75 -6.51 23.77
N GLU A 121 4.60 -7.05 23.36
CA GLU A 121 4.26 -7.24 21.94
C GLU A 121 4.09 -5.89 21.24
N GLN A 122 3.39 -4.93 21.86
CA GLN A 122 3.22 -3.59 21.29
C GLN A 122 4.55 -2.86 21.11
N LEU A 123 5.50 -2.99 22.04
CA LEU A 123 6.81 -2.37 21.93
C LEU A 123 7.65 -2.99 20.81
N ALA A 124 7.58 -4.31 20.63
CA ALA A 124 8.22 -4.98 19.50
C ALA A 124 7.63 -4.52 18.15
N LEU A 125 6.31 -4.38 18.07
CA LEU A 125 5.63 -3.87 16.88
C LEU A 125 5.92 -2.39 16.61
N ALA A 126 6.06 -1.56 17.65
CA ALA A 126 6.46 -0.16 17.54
C ALA A 126 7.88 -0.03 16.94
N HIS A 127 8.80 -0.90 17.35
CA HIS A 127 10.13 -1.00 16.76
C HIS A 127 10.07 -1.42 15.28
N ASP A 128 9.31 -2.49 14.96
CA ASP A 128 9.07 -2.95 13.58
C ASP A 128 8.49 -1.83 12.70
N PHE A 129 7.57 -1.02 13.25
CA PHE A 129 6.96 0.12 12.57
C PHE A 129 8.00 1.19 12.22
N ARG A 130 8.84 1.58 13.19
CA ARG A 130 9.89 2.58 12.95
C ARG A 130 10.92 2.08 11.94
N GLU A 131 11.32 0.80 12.03
CA GLU A 131 12.21 0.19 11.05
C GLU A 131 11.58 0.16 9.64
N ALA A 132 10.29 -0.19 9.53
CA ALA A 132 9.57 -0.17 8.26
C ALA A 132 9.42 1.25 7.68
N SER A 133 9.21 2.27 8.53
CA SER A 133 9.10 3.67 8.10
C SER A 133 10.37 4.20 7.41
N SER A 134 11.52 3.54 7.61
CA SER A 134 12.79 3.87 6.93
C SER A 134 12.82 3.48 5.44
N GLY A 135 11.92 2.60 5.00
CA GLY A 135 11.81 2.21 3.60
C GLY A 135 12.90 1.30 3.05
N LYS A 136 13.75 0.75 3.90
CA LYS A 136 14.81 -0.18 3.49
C LYS A 136 14.22 -1.42 2.82
N PRO A 137 14.51 -1.71 1.53
CA PRO A 137 13.77 -2.71 0.76
C PRO A 137 13.76 -4.13 1.35
N ARG A 138 14.81 -4.50 2.08
CA ARG A 138 14.93 -5.85 2.67
C ARG A 138 14.04 -6.03 3.90
N LEU A 139 13.90 -4.97 4.70
CA LEU A 139 13.05 -4.95 5.89
C LEU A 139 11.59 -4.98 5.47
N ILE A 140 11.23 -4.13 4.50
CA ILE A 140 9.90 -4.11 3.89
C ILE A 140 9.51 -5.48 3.34
N ARG A 141 10.38 -6.11 2.53
CA ARG A 141 10.11 -7.45 1.98
C ARG A 141 9.96 -8.53 3.05
N ARG A 142 10.73 -8.43 4.13
CA ARG A 142 10.60 -9.34 5.27
C ARG A 142 9.26 -9.16 5.98
N GLN A 143 8.84 -7.91 6.20
CA GLN A 143 7.54 -7.61 6.79
C GLN A 143 6.38 -8.01 5.86
N LEU A 144 6.49 -7.78 4.55
CA LEU A 144 5.53 -8.29 3.56
C LEU A 144 5.35 -9.81 3.69
N ALA A 145 6.44 -10.57 3.76
CA ALA A 145 6.40 -12.01 3.97
C ALA A 145 5.79 -12.40 5.33
N LYS A 146 6.13 -11.68 6.42
CA LYS A 146 5.57 -11.88 7.78
C LYS A 146 4.05 -11.75 7.77
N PHE A 147 3.52 -10.79 7.02
CA PHE A 147 2.08 -10.52 6.92
C PHE A 147 1.41 -11.16 5.70
N HIS A 148 2.08 -12.09 5.00
CA HIS A 148 1.56 -12.78 3.82
C HIS A 148 1.10 -11.87 2.66
N LEU A 149 1.64 -10.65 2.59
CA LEU A 149 1.38 -9.65 1.57
C LEU A 149 2.38 -9.80 0.41
N LEU A 150 1.88 -9.84 -0.83
CA LEU A 150 2.75 -9.88 -2.02
C LEU A 150 3.37 -8.49 -2.31
N GLU A 151 4.64 -8.49 -2.75
CA GLU A 151 5.32 -7.28 -3.27
C GLU A 151 4.62 -6.78 -4.55
N MET A 152 4.05 -5.57 -4.50
CA MET A 152 3.44 -4.90 -5.65
C MET A 152 4.48 -4.09 -6.43
N PRO A 153 4.31 -3.86 -7.74
CA PRO A 153 5.20 -2.96 -8.48
C PRO A 153 5.04 -1.50 -8.00
N GLU A 154 6.14 -0.78 -7.88
CA GLU A 154 6.11 0.64 -7.44
C GLU A 154 5.57 1.60 -8.50
N ALA A 155 5.54 1.19 -9.77
CA ALA A 155 4.77 1.88 -10.82
C ALA A 155 3.25 1.78 -10.60
N TRP A 156 2.81 0.97 -9.64
CA TRP A 156 1.42 0.78 -9.24
C TRP A 156 0.49 0.44 -10.42
N ASN A 157 0.99 -0.41 -11.33
CA ASN A 157 0.37 -0.74 -12.60
C ASN A 157 -0.12 -2.21 -12.72
N GLN A 158 -0.08 -2.97 -11.62
CA GLN A 158 -0.49 -4.38 -11.57
C GLN A 158 -1.95 -4.60 -12.00
N LEU A 159 -2.28 -5.81 -12.46
CA LEU A 159 -3.66 -6.26 -12.68
C LEU A 159 -4.18 -6.96 -11.44
N ALA A 160 -4.53 -6.18 -10.43
CA ALA A 160 -5.09 -6.65 -9.17
C ALA A 160 -6.53 -6.14 -9.02
N PHE A 161 -7.49 -7.04 -8.87
CA PHE A 161 -8.90 -6.71 -8.87
C PHE A 161 -9.73 -7.65 -8.00
N ASP A 162 -10.93 -7.20 -7.67
CA ASP A 162 -12.02 -8.04 -7.19
C ASP A 162 -13.33 -7.49 -7.77
N HIS A 163 -14.13 -8.32 -8.44
CA HIS A 163 -15.36 -7.84 -9.08
C HIS A 163 -16.61 -7.97 -8.22
N HIS A 164 -16.53 -8.67 -7.09
CA HIS A 164 -17.69 -8.95 -6.25
C HIS A 164 -17.28 -9.05 -4.77
N VAL A 165 -17.58 -7.99 -4.03
CA VAL A 165 -17.29 -7.82 -2.60
C VAL A 165 -18.46 -7.10 -1.92
N HIS A 166 -18.62 -7.32 -0.61
CA HIS A 166 -19.64 -6.69 0.22
C HIS A 166 -19.04 -5.81 1.32
N ASP A 167 -19.76 -4.76 1.71
CA ASP A 167 -19.44 -3.83 2.80
C ASP A 167 -20.45 -3.94 3.96
N ALA A 168 -20.29 -3.09 4.98
CA ALA A 168 -21.17 -2.98 6.15
C ALA A 168 -22.67 -2.80 5.83
N ASN A 169 -23.02 -2.24 4.68
CA ASN A 169 -24.40 -1.95 4.32
C ASN A 169 -25.08 -3.14 3.62
N THR A 170 -24.39 -4.28 3.50
CA THR A 170 -24.94 -5.53 2.99
C THR A 170 -24.69 -6.69 3.94
N LYS A 171 -23.63 -7.47 3.71
CA LYS A 171 -23.25 -8.64 4.52
C LYS A 171 -21.83 -8.54 5.07
N GLY A 172 -21.08 -7.49 4.70
CA GLY A 172 -19.77 -7.24 5.27
C GLY A 172 -19.88 -6.52 6.61
N ARG A 173 -18.75 -6.37 7.31
CA ARG A 173 -18.66 -5.60 8.58
C ARG A 173 -18.06 -4.22 8.44
N LYS A 174 -17.35 -3.99 7.33
CA LYS A 174 -16.44 -2.85 7.19
C LYS A 174 -17.17 -1.69 6.52
N SER A 175 -17.04 -0.50 7.09
CA SER A 175 -17.48 0.73 6.42
C SER A 175 -16.81 0.86 5.05
N PRO A 176 -17.40 1.63 4.10
CA PRO A 176 -16.81 1.82 2.77
C PRO A 176 -15.35 2.27 2.84
N THR A 177 -15.02 3.25 3.69
CA THR A 177 -13.63 3.71 3.87
C THR A 177 -12.71 2.60 4.38
N HIS A 178 -13.16 1.77 5.33
CA HIS A 178 -12.38 0.64 5.84
C HIS A 178 -12.15 -0.40 4.74
N LEU A 179 -13.17 -0.72 3.95
CA LEU A 179 -13.06 -1.66 2.84
C LEU A 179 -12.01 -1.20 1.83
N ILE A 180 -12.01 0.08 1.44
CA ILE A 180 -11.03 0.67 0.52
C ILE A 180 -9.61 0.63 1.10
N MET A 181 -9.43 0.97 2.38
CA MET A 181 -8.13 0.85 3.04
C MET A 181 -7.61 -0.60 2.98
N ASP A 182 -8.45 -1.58 3.29
CA ASP A 182 -8.09 -3.00 3.26
C ASP A 182 -7.86 -3.55 1.85
N ALA A 183 -8.54 -3.01 0.84
CA ALA A 183 -8.30 -3.30 -0.57
C ALA A 183 -6.93 -2.78 -1.00
N TRP A 184 -6.61 -1.54 -0.62
CA TRP A 184 -5.34 -0.90 -0.93
C TRP A 184 -4.15 -1.60 -0.26
N ILE A 185 -4.28 -2.00 1.02
CA ILE A 185 -3.25 -2.78 1.73
C ILE A 185 -2.96 -4.09 0.98
N LYS A 186 -3.95 -4.73 0.35
CA LYS A 186 -3.74 -5.93 -0.47
C LYS A 186 -3.14 -5.65 -1.86
N GLY A 187 -3.17 -4.39 -2.30
CA GLY A 187 -2.66 -3.96 -3.59
C GLY A 187 -3.70 -3.99 -4.72
N LEU A 188 -4.99 -3.98 -4.38
CA LEU A 188 -6.08 -3.92 -5.36
C LEU A 188 -6.11 -2.56 -6.07
N ARG A 189 -6.41 -2.60 -7.37
CA ARG A 189 -6.60 -1.42 -8.22
C ARG A 189 -8.02 -1.28 -8.75
N LEU A 190 -8.77 -2.37 -8.78
CA LEU A 190 -10.17 -2.37 -9.19
C LEU A 190 -11.02 -3.15 -8.18
N LEU A 191 -12.13 -2.56 -7.74
CA LEU A 191 -13.01 -3.16 -6.74
C LEU A 191 -14.49 -3.00 -7.16
N GLY A 192 -15.20 -4.11 -7.27
CA GLY A 192 -16.66 -4.14 -7.43
C GLY A 192 -17.34 -4.33 -6.08
N VAL A 193 -18.05 -3.32 -5.60
CA VAL A 193 -18.81 -3.37 -4.35
C VAL A 193 -20.29 -3.55 -4.68
N ILE A 194 -20.87 -4.64 -4.20
CA ILE A 194 -22.23 -5.06 -4.56
C ILE A 194 -23.17 -4.80 -3.39
N TYR A 195 -24.21 -4.01 -3.65
CA TYR A 195 -25.32 -3.71 -2.75
C TYR A 195 -26.56 -4.53 -3.11
N TYR A 196 -27.50 -4.73 -2.18
CA TYR A 196 -28.70 -5.53 -2.41
C TYR A 196 -29.92 -4.64 -2.64
N ASN A 197 -30.51 -4.73 -3.83
CA ASN A 197 -31.72 -4.03 -4.30
C ASN A 197 -31.71 -2.49 -4.24
N GLU A 198 -30.89 -1.84 -3.41
CA GLU A 198 -30.73 -0.39 -3.35
C GLU A 198 -29.30 0.05 -3.02
N VAL A 199 -29.03 1.35 -3.16
CA VAL A 199 -27.78 1.98 -2.72
C VAL A 199 -28.11 3.29 -2.00
N ASP A 200 -27.69 3.43 -0.74
CA ASP A 200 -27.78 4.71 -0.03
C ASP A 200 -26.81 5.73 -0.66
N PRO A 201 -27.29 6.91 -1.09
CA PRO A 201 -26.44 7.97 -1.64
C PRO A 201 -25.25 8.35 -0.74
N LYS A 202 -25.42 8.38 0.59
CA LYS A 202 -24.33 8.69 1.53
C LYS A 202 -23.23 7.63 1.51
N VAL A 203 -23.62 6.36 1.40
CA VAL A 203 -22.71 5.22 1.32
C VAL A 203 -21.94 5.24 0.00
N ALA A 204 -22.63 5.50 -1.11
CA ALA A 204 -21.99 5.66 -2.42
C ALA A 204 -20.99 6.82 -2.44
N ALA A 205 -21.37 7.97 -1.87
CA ALA A 205 -20.50 9.13 -1.77
C ALA A 205 -19.22 8.82 -0.97
N GLU A 206 -19.35 8.18 0.20
CA GLU A 206 -18.19 7.78 1.01
C GLU A 206 -17.28 6.81 0.24
N LEU A 207 -17.87 5.80 -0.40
CA LEU A 207 -17.13 4.78 -1.14
C LEU A 207 -16.33 5.38 -2.30
N LEU A 208 -16.98 6.20 -3.13
CA LEU A 208 -16.34 6.83 -4.30
C LEU A 208 -15.26 7.83 -3.88
N GLU A 209 -15.49 8.58 -2.81
CA GLU A 209 -14.51 9.53 -2.30
C GLU A 209 -13.30 8.83 -1.69
N ALA A 210 -13.50 7.79 -0.87
CA ALA A 210 -12.41 6.97 -0.33
C ALA A 210 -11.60 6.31 -1.46
N ALA A 211 -12.28 5.78 -2.48
CA ALA A 211 -11.66 5.17 -3.66
C ALA A 211 -10.78 6.16 -4.44
N SER A 212 -11.30 7.38 -4.66
CA SER A 212 -10.58 8.47 -5.31
C SER A 212 -9.32 8.85 -4.52
N VAL A 213 -9.40 8.91 -3.18
CA VAL A 213 -8.25 9.23 -2.33
C VAL A 213 -7.14 8.19 -2.45
N MET A 214 -7.48 6.90 -2.58
CA MET A 214 -6.50 5.81 -2.62
C MET A 214 -6.12 5.36 -4.04
N GLY A 215 -6.70 5.99 -5.07
CA GLY A 215 -6.44 5.64 -6.47
C GLY A 215 -6.93 4.23 -6.86
N ILE A 216 -8.08 3.81 -6.33
CA ILE A 216 -8.73 2.53 -6.67
C ILE A 216 -9.93 2.81 -7.59
N ASP A 217 -10.02 2.11 -8.72
CA ASP A 217 -11.21 2.13 -9.59
C ASP A 217 -12.33 1.32 -8.92
N VAL A 218 -13.38 1.99 -8.45
CA VAL A 218 -14.52 1.35 -7.81
C VAL A 218 -15.72 1.33 -8.73
N ARG A 219 -16.40 0.19 -8.76
CA ARG A 219 -17.69 0.01 -9.42
C ARG A 219 -18.73 -0.37 -8.39
N ILE A 220 -19.79 0.42 -8.32
CA ILE A 220 -20.97 0.12 -7.52
C ILE A 220 -21.89 -0.75 -8.35
N GLY A 221 -22.26 -1.91 -7.81
CA GLY A 221 -23.25 -2.80 -8.42
C GLY A 221 -24.43 -3.02 -7.47
N VAL A 222 -25.60 -3.29 -8.03
CA VAL A 222 -26.80 -3.67 -7.28
C VAL A 222 -27.19 -5.07 -7.71
N GLU A 223 -27.14 -6.02 -6.78
CA GLU A 223 -27.67 -7.35 -6.97
C GLU A 223 -29.18 -7.33 -6.75
N VAL A 224 -29.91 -7.72 -7.79
CA VAL A 224 -31.35 -7.94 -7.80
C VAL A 224 -31.66 -9.40 -8.11
N ARG A 225 -32.81 -9.84 -7.61
CA ARG A 225 -33.30 -11.21 -7.78
C ARG A 225 -34.45 -11.22 -8.77
N ALA A 226 -34.36 -12.05 -9.79
CA ALA A 226 -35.43 -12.29 -10.75
C ALA A 226 -35.99 -13.71 -10.59
N ARG A 227 -37.31 -13.85 -10.55
CA ARG A 227 -38.01 -15.13 -10.37
C ARG A 227 -37.79 -16.03 -11.59
N LEU A 228 -37.18 -17.18 -11.37
CA LEU A 228 -37.04 -18.23 -12.37
C LEU A 228 -37.74 -19.47 -11.83
N GLU A 229 -38.99 -19.67 -12.21
CA GLU A 229 -39.83 -20.79 -11.74
C GLU A 229 -39.91 -20.85 -10.19
N ASP A 230 -39.28 -21.84 -9.57
CA ASP A 230 -39.23 -22.12 -8.14
C ASP A 230 -37.97 -21.58 -7.43
N LYS A 231 -37.10 -20.87 -8.16
CA LYS A 231 -35.83 -20.33 -7.68
C LYS A 231 -35.59 -18.88 -8.15
N TYR A 232 -34.47 -18.30 -7.74
CA TYR A 232 -34.07 -16.95 -8.13
C TYR A 232 -32.81 -16.93 -8.99
N ALA A 233 -32.88 -16.23 -10.13
CA ALA A 233 -31.70 -15.80 -10.88
C ALA A 233 -31.16 -14.49 -10.30
N ARG A 234 -29.88 -14.47 -9.93
CA ARG A 234 -29.21 -13.29 -9.35
C ARG A 234 -28.53 -12.48 -10.45
N LEU A 235 -28.98 -11.23 -10.62
CA LEU A 235 -28.44 -10.30 -11.60
C LEU A 235 -27.76 -9.14 -10.89
N ILE A 236 -26.50 -8.88 -11.24
CA ILE A 236 -25.76 -7.72 -10.72
C ILE A 236 -25.80 -6.63 -11.79
N TRP A 237 -26.57 -5.60 -11.55
CA TRP A 237 -26.63 -4.39 -12.36
C TRP A 237 -25.50 -3.44 -11.96
N SER A 238 -24.60 -3.12 -12.89
CA SER A 238 -23.48 -2.19 -12.66
C SER A 238 -23.61 -0.97 -13.58
N PRO A 239 -24.13 0.16 -13.07
CA PRO A 239 -24.10 1.45 -13.77
C PRO A 239 -22.68 1.85 -14.15
N HIS A 240 -22.49 2.48 -15.31
CA HIS A 240 -21.18 2.98 -15.74
C HIS A 240 -21.28 4.20 -16.67
N GLY A 241 -20.14 4.84 -16.91
CA GLY A 241 -20.03 6.00 -17.80
C GLY A 241 -20.03 7.34 -17.09
N PHE A 242 -19.82 7.35 -15.77
CA PHE A 242 -19.74 8.56 -14.96
C PHE A 242 -18.32 9.12 -14.91
N PHE A 243 -18.19 10.45 -14.90
CA PHE A 243 -16.89 11.15 -14.88
C PHE A 243 -16.34 11.39 -13.48
N GLY A 244 -17.12 11.12 -12.43
CA GLY A 244 -16.69 11.29 -11.05
C GLY A 244 -17.83 11.09 -10.06
N ARG A 245 -17.54 11.38 -8.78
CA ARG A 245 -18.51 11.27 -7.68
C ARG A 245 -19.77 12.07 -7.96
N ASP A 246 -19.63 13.36 -8.27
CA ASP A 246 -20.78 14.27 -8.35
C ASP A 246 -21.74 13.90 -9.51
N ASP A 247 -21.21 13.35 -10.60
CA ASP A 247 -21.99 12.83 -11.73
C ASP A 247 -22.79 11.58 -11.32
N PHE A 248 -22.16 10.67 -10.56
CA PHE A 248 -22.85 9.50 -10.00
C PHE A 248 -23.94 9.90 -8.99
N MET A 249 -23.68 10.92 -8.16
CA MET A 249 -24.67 11.40 -7.18
C MET A 249 -25.92 11.97 -7.85
N ARG A 250 -25.76 12.80 -8.90
CA ARG A 250 -26.89 13.30 -9.69
C ARG A 250 -27.72 12.17 -10.31
N PHE A 251 -27.06 11.09 -10.72
CA PHE A 251 -27.75 9.90 -11.22
C PHE A 251 -28.61 9.22 -10.15
N LEU A 252 -28.15 9.14 -8.90
CA LEU A 252 -28.96 8.59 -7.80
C LEU A 252 -30.17 9.48 -7.44
N GLU A 253 -30.12 10.76 -7.78
CA GLU A 253 -31.21 11.73 -7.58
C GLU A 253 -32.27 11.70 -8.68
N ASP A 254 -32.03 10.98 -9.80
CA ASP A 254 -32.99 10.89 -10.90
C ASP A 254 -34.31 10.24 -10.45
N PRO A 255 -35.48 10.80 -10.78
CA PRO A 255 -36.77 10.28 -10.32
C PRO A 255 -37.02 8.81 -10.64
N ALA A 256 -36.56 8.31 -11.79
CA ALA A 256 -36.73 6.91 -12.17
C ALA A 256 -35.86 5.98 -11.30
N VAL A 257 -34.64 6.43 -10.95
CA VAL A 257 -33.71 5.69 -10.09
C VAL A 257 -34.20 5.69 -8.65
N VAL A 258 -34.68 6.84 -8.16
CA VAL A 258 -35.29 6.97 -6.82
C VAL A 258 -36.50 6.05 -6.67
N ALA A 259 -37.37 5.99 -7.68
CA ALA A 259 -38.53 5.10 -7.69
C ALA A 259 -38.12 3.61 -7.70
N PHE A 260 -37.11 3.25 -8.48
CA PHE A 260 -36.58 1.89 -8.51
C PHE A 260 -35.99 1.48 -7.15
N PHE A 261 -35.20 2.34 -6.50
CA PHE A 261 -34.66 2.05 -5.17
C PHE A 261 -35.72 2.08 -4.07
N ALA A 262 -36.84 2.79 -4.24
CA ALA A 262 -37.98 2.68 -3.33
C ALA A 262 -38.57 1.25 -3.34
N GLN A 263 -38.74 0.65 -4.51
CA GLN A 263 -39.15 -0.76 -4.62
C GLN A 263 -38.06 -1.71 -4.07
N GLY A 264 -36.79 -1.33 -4.27
CA GLY A 264 -35.65 -2.03 -3.67
C GLY A 264 -35.70 -2.06 -2.15
N ARG A 265 -36.06 -0.95 -1.50
CA ARG A 265 -36.24 -0.86 -0.03
C ARG A 265 -37.29 -1.80 0.49
N GLU A 266 -38.42 -1.93 -0.20
CA GLU A 266 -39.47 -2.88 0.18
C GLU A 266 -38.92 -4.32 0.16
N ALA A 267 -38.12 -4.67 -0.85
CA ALA A 267 -37.47 -5.98 -0.92
C ALA A 267 -36.40 -6.19 0.17
N VAL A 268 -35.72 -5.13 0.60
CA VAL A 268 -34.76 -5.16 1.71
C VAL A 268 -35.46 -5.33 3.05
N GLU A 269 -36.52 -4.58 3.32
CA GLU A 269 -37.31 -4.71 4.56
C GLU A 269 -38.00 -6.06 4.65
N TYR A 270 -38.47 -6.61 3.51
CA TYR A 270 -38.98 -7.98 3.44
C TYR A 270 -37.92 -9.03 3.83
N GLU A 271 -36.68 -8.87 3.38
CA GLU A 271 -35.56 -9.74 3.79
C GLU A 271 -35.22 -9.56 5.27
N ARG A 272 -35.26 -8.33 5.77
CA ARG A 272 -35.01 -8.00 7.19
C ARG A 272 -36.02 -8.68 8.10
N ALA A 273 -37.32 -8.62 7.78
CA ALA A 273 -38.38 -9.29 8.54
C ALA A 273 -38.11 -10.80 8.65
N ARG A 274 -37.69 -11.43 7.55
CA ARG A 274 -37.31 -12.86 7.56
C ARG A 274 -36.11 -13.17 8.46
N VAL A 275 -35.12 -12.27 8.53
CA VAL A 275 -33.95 -12.46 9.43
C VAL A 275 -34.40 -12.39 10.90
N LEU A 276 -35.40 -11.58 11.23
CA LEU A 276 -35.98 -11.53 12.57
C LEU A 276 -36.78 -12.81 12.89
N GLU A 277 -37.54 -13.34 11.93
CA GLU A 277 -38.19 -14.65 12.06
C GLU A 277 -37.17 -15.78 12.33
N LEU A 278 -36.01 -15.76 11.64
CA LEU A 278 -34.92 -16.70 11.90
C LEU A 278 -34.31 -16.53 13.30
N LEU A 279 -34.22 -15.31 13.82
CA LEU A 279 -33.76 -15.05 15.19
C LEU A 279 -34.73 -15.69 16.20
N HIS A 280 -36.04 -15.51 16.01
CA HIS A 280 -37.06 -16.15 16.85
C HIS A 280 -36.98 -17.68 16.78
N SER A 281 -36.92 -18.24 15.57
CA SER A 281 -36.76 -19.70 15.37
C SER A 281 -35.49 -20.23 16.01
N PHE A 282 -34.38 -19.48 15.97
CA PHE A 282 -33.14 -19.87 16.64
C PHE A 282 -33.30 -19.94 18.17
N ASN A 283 -33.95 -18.95 18.77
CA ASN A 283 -34.21 -18.93 20.21
C ASN A 283 -35.12 -20.08 20.64
N GLU A 284 -36.17 -20.37 19.88
CA GLU A 284 -37.17 -21.38 20.23
C GLU A 284 -36.67 -22.82 19.98
N ASN A 285 -36.05 -23.07 18.83
CA ASN A 285 -35.78 -24.43 18.36
C ASN A 285 -34.32 -24.87 18.55
N HIS A 286 -33.37 -23.93 18.56
CA HIS A 286 -31.94 -24.26 18.42
C HIS A 286 -31.10 -23.91 19.65
N LEU A 287 -31.42 -22.83 20.36
CA LEU A 287 -30.64 -22.34 21.51
C LEU A 287 -30.53 -23.38 22.63
N ALA A 288 -31.62 -24.09 22.94
CA ALA A 288 -31.62 -25.16 23.95
C ALA A 288 -30.67 -26.31 23.56
N THR A 289 -30.60 -26.65 22.27
CA THR A 289 -29.69 -27.67 21.74
C THR A 289 -28.23 -27.25 21.85
N VAL A 290 -27.92 -25.97 21.56
CA VAL A 290 -26.56 -25.41 21.74
C VAL A 290 -26.16 -25.42 23.22
N ASN A 291 -27.05 -24.97 24.10
CA ASN A 291 -26.85 -24.96 25.55
C ASN A 291 -26.58 -26.39 26.08
N LYS A 292 -27.34 -27.38 25.63
CA LYS A 292 -27.14 -28.79 25.98
C LYS A 292 -25.82 -29.35 25.42
N ARG A 293 -25.48 -29.05 24.16
CA ARG A 293 -24.26 -29.55 23.49
C ARG A 293 -22.98 -29.13 24.20
N PHE A 294 -22.92 -27.89 24.69
CA PHE A 294 -21.72 -27.33 25.32
C PHE A 294 -21.83 -27.18 26.84
N SER A 295 -22.95 -27.61 27.45
CA SER A 295 -23.24 -27.44 28.87
C SER A 295 -23.05 -25.98 29.33
N VAL A 296 -23.68 -25.06 28.59
CA VAL A 296 -23.67 -23.61 28.85
C VAL A 296 -25.09 -23.08 28.99
N GLU A 297 -25.24 -21.94 29.66
CA GLU A 297 -26.53 -21.26 29.85
C GLU A 297 -26.48 -19.90 29.15
N VAL A 298 -26.75 -19.88 27.85
CA VAL A 298 -26.85 -18.64 27.08
C VAL A 298 -28.31 -18.17 27.08
N PRO A 299 -28.59 -16.91 27.45
CA PRO A 299 -29.94 -16.36 27.42
C PRO A 299 -30.45 -16.16 25.98
N PRO A 300 -31.78 -16.07 25.76
CA PRO A 300 -32.35 -15.76 24.46
C PRO A 300 -31.78 -14.48 23.85
N LEU A 301 -31.56 -14.49 22.53
CA LEU A 301 -31.07 -13.33 21.80
C LEU A 301 -32.18 -12.27 21.70
N GLU A 302 -31.91 -11.06 22.18
CA GLU A 302 -32.86 -9.94 22.08
C GLU A 302 -32.79 -9.25 20.71
N GLU A 303 -33.96 -8.99 20.12
CA GLU A 303 -34.07 -8.30 18.83
C GLU A 303 -33.44 -6.90 18.84
N ALA A 304 -33.72 -6.09 19.87
CA ALA A 304 -33.18 -4.74 19.98
C ALA A 304 -31.65 -4.73 20.08
N ALA A 305 -31.08 -5.73 20.79
CA ALA A 305 -29.63 -5.91 20.89
C ALA A 305 -29.02 -6.34 19.55
N PHE A 306 -29.72 -7.20 18.79
CA PHE A 306 -29.32 -7.61 17.45
C PHE A 306 -29.30 -6.42 16.49
N LEU A 307 -30.40 -5.67 16.37
CA LEU A 307 -30.48 -4.49 15.47
C LEU A 307 -29.43 -3.44 15.83
N LYS A 308 -29.18 -3.20 17.12
CA LYS A 308 -28.11 -2.30 17.57
C LYS A 308 -26.71 -2.79 17.17
N SER A 309 -26.49 -4.10 17.12
CA SER A 309 -25.22 -4.69 16.71
C SER A 309 -24.94 -4.58 15.20
N VAL A 310 -26.00 -4.56 14.38
CA VAL A 310 -25.91 -4.32 12.93
C VAL A 310 -25.54 -2.86 12.64
N GLY A 311 -25.97 -1.92 13.49
CA GLY A 311 -25.62 -0.50 13.37
C GLY A 311 -26.37 0.18 12.23
N SER A 312 -25.65 0.83 11.31
CA SER A 312 -26.23 1.53 10.15
C SER A 312 -26.47 0.63 8.93
N GLY A 313 -26.09 -0.65 9.00
CA GLY A 313 -26.21 -1.60 7.89
C GLY A 313 -27.55 -2.33 7.85
N THR A 314 -27.74 -3.14 6.82
CA THR A 314 -28.94 -3.99 6.68
C THR A 314 -28.77 -5.30 7.46
N ALA A 315 -29.80 -5.72 8.20
CA ALA A 315 -29.78 -7.00 8.90
C ALA A 315 -29.64 -8.15 7.89
N SER A 316 -28.70 -9.05 8.14
CA SER A 316 -28.42 -10.18 7.25
C SER A 316 -28.25 -11.47 8.06
N LEU A 317 -28.36 -12.61 7.38
CA LEU A 317 -28.14 -13.92 8.00
C LEU A 317 -26.72 -14.04 8.61
N VAL A 318 -25.73 -13.42 7.98
CA VAL A 318 -24.35 -13.36 8.48
C VAL A 318 -24.29 -12.56 9.79
N HIS A 319 -24.93 -11.39 9.82
CA HIS A 319 -25.00 -10.56 11.02
C HIS A 319 -25.68 -11.29 12.19
N LEU A 320 -26.74 -12.07 11.91
CA LEU A 320 -27.42 -12.86 12.93
C LEU A 320 -26.51 -13.94 13.52
N ALA A 321 -25.82 -14.69 12.67
CA ALA A 321 -24.89 -15.73 13.11
C ALA A 321 -23.75 -15.18 13.96
N GLU A 322 -23.24 -13.99 13.59
CA GLU A 322 -22.20 -13.30 14.36
C GLU A 322 -22.71 -12.77 15.68
N HIS A 323 -23.90 -12.18 15.70
CA HIS A 323 -24.51 -11.73 16.95
C HIS A 323 -24.70 -12.91 17.91
N ALA A 324 -25.21 -14.04 17.40
CA ALA A 324 -25.33 -15.27 18.17
C ALA A 324 -23.96 -15.75 18.68
N HIS A 325 -22.95 -15.84 17.81
CA HIS A 325 -21.60 -16.25 18.20
C HIS A 325 -20.99 -15.32 19.27
N GLN A 326 -21.14 -14.00 19.11
CA GLN A 326 -20.64 -13.00 20.05
C GLN A 326 -21.29 -13.15 21.44
N LYS A 327 -22.55 -13.55 21.51
CA LYS A 327 -23.26 -13.82 22.77
C LYS A 327 -22.90 -15.17 23.38
N ILE A 328 -22.65 -16.19 22.57
CA ILE A 328 -22.29 -17.55 23.03
C ILE A 328 -20.83 -17.64 23.49
N LEU A 329 -19.90 -16.97 22.80
CA LEU A 329 -18.45 -17.09 23.02
C LEU A 329 -18.00 -16.85 24.48
N PRO A 330 -18.49 -15.83 25.22
CA PRO A 330 -18.13 -15.65 26.63
C PRO A 330 -18.46 -16.86 27.52
N HIS A 331 -19.57 -17.55 27.24
CA HIS A 331 -19.97 -18.74 27.99
C HIS A 331 -19.07 -19.94 27.64
N LEU A 332 -18.66 -20.08 26.38
CA LEU A 332 -17.67 -21.10 25.97
C LEU A 332 -16.29 -20.84 26.62
N VAL A 333 -15.88 -19.57 26.74
CA VAL A 333 -14.64 -19.19 27.44
C VAL A 333 -14.72 -19.58 28.93
N ALA A 334 -15.84 -19.27 29.60
CA ALA A 334 -16.05 -19.63 31.00
C ALA A 334 -16.07 -21.15 31.20
N ARG A 335 -16.75 -21.90 30.32
CA ARG A 335 -16.76 -23.37 30.31
C ARG A 335 -15.38 -23.97 30.11
N THR A 336 -14.62 -23.43 29.15
CA THR A 336 -13.23 -23.87 28.88
C THR A 336 -12.36 -23.70 30.13
N ARG A 337 -12.48 -22.58 30.85
CA ARG A 337 -11.73 -22.37 32.11
C ARG A 337 -12.08 -23.40 33.18
N ALA A 338 -13.37 -23.73 33.35
CA ALA A 338 -13.79 -24.76 34.30
C ALA A 338 -13.22 -26.15 33.92
N LEU A 339 -13.24 -26.49 32.63
CA LEU A 339 -12.67 -27.73 32.12
C LEU A 339 -11.14 -27.78 32.23
N THR A 340 -10.45 -26.65 32.13
CA THR A 340 -8.99 -26.57 32.34
C THR A 340 -8.60 -26.95 33.78
N GLU A 341 -9.38 -26.55 34.78
CA GLU A 341 -9.13 -26.94 36.17
C GLU A 341 -9.41 -28.43 36.41
N ALA A 342 -10.48 -28.98 35.82
CA ALA A 342 -10.75 -30.42 35.87
C ALA A 342 -9.64 -31.25 35.17
N TYR A 343 -9.16 -30.78 34.03
CA TYR A 343 -8.12 -31.44 33.22
C TYR A 343 -6.82 -31.70 34.01
N LYS A 344 -6.46 -30.82 34.95
CA LYS A 344 -5.26 -30.97 35.79
C LYS A 344 -5.35 -32.19 36.71
N ASN A 345 -6.54 -32.55 37.18
CA ASN A 345 -6.76 -33.52 38.26
C ASN A 345 -7.33 -34.88 37.80
N ASP A 346 -7.64 -35.02 36.50
CA ASP A 346 -8.36 -36.18 35.96
C ASP A 346 -7.51 -37.29 35.32
N SER A 347 -8.13 -38.46 35.13
CA SER A 347 -7.56 -39.63 34.43
C SER A 347 -7.32 -39.39 32.93
N GLU A 348 -6.47 -40.20 32.30
CA GLU A 348 -6.11 -40.04 30.87
C GLU A 348 -7.29 -40.15 29.90
N VAL A 349 -8.30 -40.96 30.25
CA VAL A 349 -9.54 -41.12 29.49
C VAL A 349 -10.43 -39.87 29.58
N GLU A 350 -10.57 -39.29 30.77
CA GLU A 350 -11.33 -38.04 30.96
C GLU A 350 -10.61 -36.84 30.34
N ARG A 351 -9.28 -36.80 30.40
CA ARG A 351 -8.47 -35.82 29.65
C ARG A 351 -8.67 -35.90 28.14
N ALA A 352 -8.90 -37.08 27.57
CA ALA A 352 -9.22 -37.22 26.15
C ALA A 352 -10.61 -36.64 25.81
N LYS A 353 -11.62 -36.89 26.65
CA LYS A 353 -12.97 -36.32 26.48
C LYS A 353 -12.99 -34.80 26.62
N ILE A 354 -12.32 -34.27 27.64
CA ILE A 354 -12.18 -32.82 27.85
C ILE A 354 -11.47 -32.15 26.66
N ARG A 355 -10.44 -32.78 26.09
CA ARG A 355 -9.79 -32.30 24.84
C ARG A 355 -10.77 -32.22 23.69
N ALA A 356 -11.54 -33.27 23.45
CA ALA A 356 -12.53 -33.30 22.38
C ALA A 356 -13.62 -32.23 22.57
N GLU A 357 -14.10 -32.00 23.79
CA GLU A 357 -15.08 -30.96 24.11
C GLU A 357 -14.52 -29.55 23.86
N VAL A 358 -13.30 -29.26 24.31
CA VAL A 358 -12.65 -27.96 24.05
C VAL A 358 -12.34 -27.77 22.57
N ASP A 359 -11.93 -28.82 21.85
CA ASP A 359 -11.72 -28.74 20.41
C ASP A 359 -13.03 -28.45 19.66
N ALA A 360 -14.15 -29.05 20.08
CA ALA A 360 -15.47 -28.76 19.52
C ALA A 360 -15.91 -27.31 19.81
N MET A 361 -15.76 -26.82 21.04
CA MET A 361 -16.03 -25.42 21.40
C MET A 361 -15.12 -24.45 20.65
N ASN A 362 -13.85 -24.84 20.43
CA ASN A 362 -12.91 -24.02 19.69
C ASN A 362 -13.33 -23.89 18.22
N ARG A 363 -13.84 -24.97 17.60
CA ARG A 363 -14.31 -24.96 16.20
C ARG A 363 -15.67 -24.30 15.99
N PHE A 364 -16.46 -24.10 17.04
CA PHE A 364 -17.79 -23.51 16.96
C PHE A 364 -17.75 -22.01 16.65
N ASP A 365 -17.89 -21.65 15.37
CA ASP A 365 -17.82 -20.26 14.87
C ASP A 365 -19.13 -19.80 14.20
N SER A 366 -19.15 -18.56 13.72
CA SER A 366 -20.33 -18.00 13.05
C SER A 366 -20.70 -18.73 11.76
N GLU A 367 -19.75 -19.31 11.02
CA GLU A 367 -20.06 -20.12 9.82
C GLU A 367 -20.74 -21.43 10.21
N THR A 368 -20.28 -22.07 11.30
CA THR A 368 -20.93 -23.26 11.87
C THR A 368 -22.39 -22.96 12.25
N ILE A 369 -22.67 -21.78 12.81
CA ILE A 369 -24.04 -21.36 13.14
C ILE A 369 -24.89 -21.24 11.86
N VAL A 370 -24.34 -20.64 10.80
CA VAL A 370 -25.04 -20.54 9.51
C VAL A 370 -25.39 -21.92 8.95
N ASP A 371 -24.41 -22.82 8.90
CA ASP A 371 -24.52 -24.10 8.24
C ASP A 371 -25.36 -25.12 9.02
N GLU A 372 -25.27 -25.14 10.36
CA GLU A 372 -25.98 -26.11 11.21
C GLU A 372 -27.36 -25.63 11.69
N TYR A 373 -27.58 -24.32 11.87
CA TYR A 373 -28.76 -23.82 12.60
C TYR A 373 -29.60 -22.78 11.83
N LEU A 374 -29.05 -22.05 10.85
CA LEU A 374 -29.78 -20.97 10.16
C LEU A 374 -30.17 -21.31 8.71
N ARG A 375 -29.89 -22.53 8.24
CA ARG A 375 -30.34 -22.98 6.91
C ARG A 375 -31.86 -23.09 6.84
N ALA A 376 -32.40 -22.92 5.63
CA ALA A 376 -33.83 -23.11 5.37
C ALA A 376 -34.30 -24.54 5.70
N ASP A 377 -33.45 -25.54 5.41
CA ASP A 377 -33.77 -26.97 5.63
C ASP A 377 -34.04 -27.31 7.10
N VAL A 378 -33.42 -26.59 8.04
CA VAL A 378 -33.57 -26.78 9.50
C VAL A 378 -34.54 -25.77 10.14
N ASN A 379 -35.08 -24.84 9.35
CA ASN A 379 -36.09 -23.86 9.78
C ASN A 379 -37.27 -23.84 8.78
N PRO A 380 -38.04 -24.93 8.65
CA PRO A 380 -39.13 -25.00 7.67
C PRO A 380 -40.30 -24.04 7.98
N SER A 381 -40.42 -23.58 9.24
CA SER A 381 -41.40 -22.58 9.66
C SER A 381 -41.08 -21.17 9.16
N VAL A 382 -39.83 -20.92 8.76
CA VAL A 382 -39.39 -19.61 8.27
C VAL A 382 -39.32 -19.64 6.75
N ARG A 383 -39.73 -18.53 6.11
CA ARG A 383 -39.72 -18.42 4.65
C ARG A 383 -38.31 -18.68 4.11
N SER A 384 -38.20 -19.36 2.96
CA SER A 384 -36.90 -19.58 2.32
C SER A 384 -36.45 -18.33 1.56
N ARG A 385 -35.15 -18.03 1.60
CA ARG A 385 -34.54 -16.93 0.83
C ARG A 385 -34.50 -17.20 -0.67
N ASP A 386 -34.20 -18.45 -1.00
CA ASP A 386 -33.84 -18.86 -2.37
C ASP A 386 -35.06 -19.29 -3.19
N LYS A 387 -36.23 -19.41 -2.53
CA LYS A 387 -37.51 -19.69 -3.18
C LYS A 387 -38.34 -18.41 -3.32
N PRO A 388 -38.95 -18.17 -4.50
CA PRO A 388 -39.91 -17.10 -4.67
C PRO A 388 -41.12 -17.27 -3.74
N PRO A 389 -41.64 -16.18 -3.16
CA PRO A 389 -42.88 -16.23 -2.40
C PRO A 389 -44.08 -16.38 -3.35
N ASP A 390 -45.09 -17.15 -2.91
CA ASP A 390 -46.35 -17.34 -3.65
C ASP A 390 -47.50 -16.45 -3.13
N GLY A 391 -47.23 -15.61 -2.11
CA GLY A 391 -48.24 -14.74 -1.46
C GLY A 391 -48.32 -13.32 -2.03
N ALA A 392 -49.48 -12.67 -1.86
CA ALA A 392 -49.75 -11.30 -2.29
C ALA A 392 -48.91 -10.24 -1.55
N ASP A 393 -48.34 -10.56 -0.39
CA ASP A 393 -47.51 -9.66 0.42
C ASP A 393 -46.06 -9.54 -0.07
N ALA A 394 -45.71 -10.22 -1.17
CA ALA A 394 -44.37 -10.18 -1.75
C ALA A 394 -44.11 -8.84 -2.48
N PRO A 395 -42.95 -8.19 -2.24
CA PRO A 395 -42.57 -6.99 -2.97
C PRO A 395 -42.57 -7.21 -4.48
N ALA A 396 -43.12 -6.26 -5.24
CA ALA A 396 -43.29 -6.37 -6.70
C ALA A 396 -41.97 -6.68 -7.42
N LEU A 397 -40.86 -6.10 -6.96
CA LEU A 397 -39.53 -6.32 -7.52
C LEU A 397 -39.08 -7.81 -7.46
N LEU A 398 -39.49 -8.55 -6.43
CA LEU A 398 -39.13 -9.97 -6.23
C LEU A 398 -40.01 -10.93 -7.04
N LEU A 399 -41.06 -10.43 -7.70
CA LEU A 399 -41.97 -11.22 -8.53
C LEU A 399 -41.61 -11.14 -10.02
N LEU A 400 -40.75 -10.20 -10.42
CA LEU A 400 -40.36 -10.01 -11.82
C LEU A 400 -39.55 -11.19 -12.35
N ASP A 401 -39.88 -11.66 -13.54
CA ASP A 401 -39.07 -12.61 -14.29
C ASP A 401 -37.76 -11.96 -14.82
N PRO A 402 -36.79 -12.73 -15.33
CA PRO A 402 -35.51 -12.18 -15.79
C PRO A 402 -35.65 -11.18 -16.95
N ALA A 403 -36.62 -11.35 -17.85
CA ALA A 403 -36.81 -10.45 -18.98
C ALA A 403 -37.37 -9.10 -18.51
N ALA A 404 -38.42 -9.12 -17.69
CA ALA A 404 -39.06 -7.95 -17.09
C ALA A 404 -38.12 -7.19 -16.16
N MET A 405 -37.29 -7.90 -15.38
CA MET A 405 -36.26 -7.29 -14.54
C MET A 405 -35.25 -6.52 -15.39
N VAL A 406 -34.73 -7.15 -16.45
CA VAL A 406 -33.76 -6.50 -17.33
C VAL A 406 -34.38 -5.33 -18.11
N ASP A 407 -35.64 -5.43 -18.53
CA ASP A 407 -36.37 -4.32 -19.15
C ASP A 407 -36.50 -3.14 -18.18
N THR A 408 -36.80 -3.40 -16.91
CA THR A 408 -36.87 -2.38 -15.86
C THR A 408 -35.52 -1.68 -15.69
N LEU A 409 -34.43 -2.45 -15.59
CA LEU A 409 -33.07 -1.91 -15.46
C LEU A 409 -32.62 -1.13 -16.70
N SER A 410 -33.09 -1.52 -17.89
CA SER A 410 -32.72 -0.88 -19.16
C SER A 410 -33.42 0.46 -19.39
N ARG A 411 -34.52 0.74 -18.67
CA ARG A 411 -35.23 2.02 -18.71
C ARG A 411 -34.59 3.10 -17.83
N LEU A 412 -33.66 2.72 -16.95
CA LEU A 412 -32.95 3.68 -16.11
C LEU A 412 -32.00 4.54 -16.96
N PRO A 413 -31.81 5.82 -16.63
CA PRO A 413 -31.09 6.79 -17.45
C PRO A 413 -29.57 6.65 -17.32
N CYS A 414 -29.04 5.44 -17.52
CA CYS A 414 -27.61 5.18 -17.51
C CYS A 414 -27.22 4.06 -18.48
N ARG A 415 -25.95 4.05 -18.88
CA ARG A 415 -25.37 2.84 -19.49
C ARG A 415 -25.04 1.87 -18.37
N ALA A 416 -25.47 0.63 -18.51
CA ALA A 416 -25.24 -0.39 -17.49
C ALA A 416 -24.73 -1.69 -18.11
N ARG A 417 -24.04 -2.45 -17.26
CA ARG A 417 -23.60 -3.81 -17.55
C ARG A 417 -24.25 -4.75 -16.55
N ILE A 418 -24.88 -5.80 -17.05
CA ILE A 418 -25.53 -6.81 -16.23
C ILE A 418 -24.63 -8.03 -16.16
N THR A 419 -24.36 -8.50 -14.94
CA THR A 419 -23.64 -9.75 -14.69
C THR A 419 -24.61 -10.79 -14.14
N LEU A 420 -24.68 -11.96 -14.76
CA LEU A 420 -25.38 -13.11 -14.19
C LEU A 420 -24.46 -13.81 -13.18
N ASN A 421 -24.92 -13.93 -11.94
CA ASN A 421 -24.28 -14.77 -10.95
C ASN A 421 -24.93 -16.17 -10.99
N PRO A 422 -24.18 -17.21 -11.41
CA PRO A 422 -24.72 -18.55 -11.58
C PRO A 422 -24.80 -19.37 -10.28
N SER A 423 -24.53 -18.79 -9.09
CA SER A 423 -24.68 -19.52 -7.84
C SER A 423 -26.12 -20.04 -7.68
N ASN A 424 -26.26 -21.34 -7.40
CA ASN A 424 -27.53 -22.09 -7.34
C ASN A 424 -28.29 -22.23 -8.68
N LEU A 425 -27.65 -21.95 -9.83
CA LEU A 425 -28.23 -22.18 -11.16
C LEU A 425 -27.60 -23.41 -11.85
N SER A 426 -28.45 -24.20 -12.49
CA SER A 426 -28.02 -25.27 -13.41
C SER A 426 -27.58 -24.68 -14.77
N PRO A 427 -26.85 -25.46 -15.60
CA PRO A 427 -26.53 -25.07 -16.97
C PRO A 427 -27.77 -24.73 -17.81
N ALA A 428 -28.87 -25.45 -17.59
CA ALA A 428 -30.15 -25.19 -18.25
C ALA A 428 -30.72 -23.82 -17.84
N ASP A 429 -30.73 -23.53 -16.54
CA ASP A 429 -31.20 -22.24 -16.01
C ASP A 429 -30.41 -21.06 -16.59
N VAL A 430 -29.09 -21.22 -16.73
CA VAL A 430 -28.22 -20.19 -17.33
C VAL A 430 -28.59 -19.92 -18.78
N LEU A 431 -28.85 -20.97 -19.57
CA LEU A 431 -29.30 -20.82 -20.97
C LEU A 431 -30.67 -20.14 -21.06
N GLN A 432 -31.61 -20.52 -20.19
CA GLN A 432 -32.93 -19.90 -20.13
C GLN A 432 -32.85 -18.40 -19.85
N VAL A 433 -32.07 -17.99 -18.84
CA VAL A 433 -31.88 -16.58 -18.48
C VAL A 433 -31.21 -15.81 -19.63
N ILE A 434 -30.15 -16.38 -20.24
CA ILE A 434 -29.45 -15.74 -21.36
C ILE A 434 -30.38 -15.53 -22.56
N TYR A 435 -31.21 -16.52 -22.87
CA TYR A 435 -32.16 -16.46 -23.97
C TYR A 435 -33.31 -15.48 -23.69
N ALA A 436 -33.94 -15.56 -22.51
CA ALA A 436 -35.03 -14.69 -22.09
C ALA A 436 -34.62 -13.21 -22.08
N THR A 437 -33.37 -12.91 -21.71
CA THR A 437 -32.83 -11.55 -21.65
C THR A 437 -32.33 -11.01 -22.99
N ARG A 438 -32.42 -11.79 -24.08
CA ARG A 438 -32.10 -11.39 -25.46
C ARG A 438 -30.73 -10.70 -25.63
N GLY A 439 -29.70 -11.23 -24.97
CA GLY A 439 -28.33 -10.70 -25.09
C GLY A 439 -27.95 -9.55 -24.17
N ARG A 440 -28.85 -9.10 -23.29
CA ARG A 440 -28.60 -7.95 -22.40
C ARG A 440 -27.70 -8.28 -21.20
N VAL A 441 -27.52 -9.56 -20.88
CA VAL A 441 -26.53 -10.02 -19.90
C VAL A 441 -25.14 -9.93 -20.52
N ALA A 442 -24.32 -8.97 -20.07
CA ALA A 442 -23.01 -8.72 -20.66
C ALA A 442 -21.89 -9.57 -20.04
N TYR A 443 -22.07 -10.06 -18.81
CA TYR A 443 -21.06 -10.81 -18.07
C TYR A 443 -21.64 -12.04 -17.37
N LEU A 444 -20.79 -13.05 -17.18
CA LEU A 444 -21.04 -14.24 -16.39
C LEU A 444 -19.97 -14.36 -15.29
N GLU A 445 -20.37 -14.53 -14.02
CA GLU A 445 -19.42 -14.77 -12.93
C GLU A 445 -18.94 -16.24 -12.96
N ILE A 446 -17.83 -16.49 -13.66
CA ILE A 446 -17.33 -17.87 -13.88
C ILE A 446 -16.54 -18.43 -12.69
N PHE A 447 -16.12 -17.56 -11.75
CA PHE A 447 -15.36 -17.96 -10.59
C PHE A 447 -15.65 -17.05 -9.40
N ASN A 448 -15.92 -17.67 -8.26
CA ASN A 448 -16.02 -17.03 -6.96
C ASN A 448 -15.19 -17.82 -5.93
N LEU A 449 -14.35 -17.11 -5.16
CA LEU A 449 -13.40 -17.71 -4.21
C LEU A 449 -14.09 -18.48 -3.08
N LYS A 450 -15.21 -17.95 -2.56
CA LYS A 450 -15.96 -18.56 -1.46
C LYS A 450 -16.66 -19.83 -1.91
N ASP A 451 -17.36 -19.78 -3.04
CA ASP A 451 -17.99 -20.97 -3.61
C ASP A 451 -16.97 -22.05 -3.96
N TRP A 452 -15.76 -21.66 -4.39
CA TRP A 452 -14.67 -22.59 -4.64
C TRP A 452 -14.19 -23.28 -3.36
N ALA A 453 -13.99 -22.52 -2.27
CA ALA A 453 -13.57 -23.10 -1.00
C ALA A 453 -14.64 -24.01 -0.38
N GLN A 454 -15.92 -23.71 -0.58
CA GLN A 454 -17.05 -24.51 -0.10
C GLN A 454 -17.39 -25.71 -1.02
N GLY A 455 -16.64 -25.94 -2.10
CA GLY A 455 -16.88 -27.02 -3.05
C GLY A 455 -18.12 -26.85 -3.93
N ARG A 456 -18.74 -25.66 -3.96
CA ARG A 456 -19.93 -25.33 -4.77
C ARG A 456 -19.55 -25.04 -6.23
N THR A 457 -18.91 -26.00 -6.88
CA THR A 457 -18.29 -25.81 -8.22
C THR A 457 -18.80 -26.77 -9.30
N HIS A 458 -19.80 -27.61 -8.98
CA HIS A 458 -20.25 -28.72 -9.80
C HIS A 458 -20.48 -28.34 -11.28
N HIS A 459 -21.27 -27.30 -11.53
CA HIS A 459 -21.62 -26.89 -12.90
C HIS A 459 -20.72 -25.81 -13.52
N ARG A 460 -19.71 -25.31 -12.80
CA ARG A 460 -18.95 -24.11 -13.23
C ARG A 460 -18.16 -24.31 -14.53
N ARG A 461 -17.66 -25.53 -14.76
CA ARG A 461 -16.93 -25.84 -16.01
C ARG A 461 -17.85 -25.75 -17.22
N LEU A 462 -19.02 -26.38 -17.15
CA LEU A 462 -20.02 -26.38 -18.21
C LEU A 462 -20.61 -24.98 -18.44
N ILE A 463 -20.85 -24.22 -17.37
CA ILE A 463 -21.29 -22.81 -17.45
C ILE A 463 -20.25 -21.93 -18.15
N ASN A 464 -18.95 -22.14 -17.86
CA ASN A 464 -17.88 -21.46 -18.59
C ASN A 464 -17.82 -21.89 -20.07
N GLU A 465 -18.12 -23.15 -20.37
CA GLU A 465 -18.18 -23.69 -21.73
C GLU A 465 -19.34 -23.07 -22.54
N ILE A 466 -20.53 -22.93 -21.94
CA ILE A 466 -21.68 -22.23 -22.54
C ILE A 466 -21.25 -20.86 -23.07
N ARG A 467 -20.56 -20.08 -22.25
CA ARG A 467 -20.04 -18.77 -22.66
C ARG A 467 -19.05 -18.87 -23.85
N LEU A 468 -18.15 -19.86 -23.85
CA LEU A 468 -17.17 -20.02 -24.91
C LEU A 468 -17.81 -20.39 -26.25
N VAL A 469 -18.79 -21.30 -26.22
CA VAL A 469 -19.52 -21.76 -27.40
C VAL A 469 -20.46 -20.68 -27.95
N ILE A 470 -21.14 -19.93 -27.09
CA ILE A 470 -21.93 -18.75 -27.52
C ILE A 470 -21.02 -17.72 -28.20
N ASN A 471 -19.85 -17.44 -27.61
CA ASN A 471 -18.91 -16.46 -28.15
C ASN A 471 -18.18 -16.92 -29.42
N SER A 472 -18.08 -18.22 -29.69
CA SER A 472 -17.49 -18.74 -30.93
C SER A 472 -18.43 -18.56 -32.12
N GLY A 473 -19.74 -18.47 -31.87
CA GLY A 473 -20.76 -18.40 -32.92
C GLY A 473 -20.94 -19.73 -33.68
N ASN A 474 -20.37 -20.84 -33.17
CA ASN A 474 -20.46 -22.14 -33.82
C ASN A 474 -21.78 -22.84 -33.50
N VAL A 475 -22.70 -22.83 -34.47
CA VAL A 475 -24.03 -23.44 -34.39
C VAL A 475 -23.96 -24.94 -34.08
N VAL A 476 -22.96 -25.65 -34.61
CA VAL A 476 -22.84 -27.11 -34.42
C VAL A 476 -22.46 -27.45 -32.98
N GLU A 477 -21.48 -26.73 -32.42
CA GLU A 477 -21.06 -26.91 -31.02
C GLU A 477 -22.17 -26.50 -30.05
N ALA A 478 -22.84 -25.39 -30.32
CA ALA A 478 -23.97 -24.92 -29.52
C ALA A 478 -25.13 -25.92 -29.55
N LYS A 479 -25.48 -26.46 -30.72
CA LYS A 479 -26.52 -27.50 -30.85
C LYS A 479 -26.16 -28.76 -30.06
N ARG A 480 -24.90 -29.20 -30.11
CA ARG A 480 -24.42 -30.36 -29.35
C ARG A 480 -24.58 -30.13 -27.84
N MET A 481 -24.05 -29.01 -27.34
CA MET A 481 -24.12 -28.64 -25.93
C MET A 481 -25.56 -28.53 -25.40
N VAL A 482 -26.44 -27.83 -26.14
CA VAL A 482 -27.85 -27.68 -25.73
C VAL A 482 -28.55 -29.03 -25.72
N ARG A 483 -28.24 -29.94 -26.66
CA ARG A 483 -28.78 -31.31 -26.66
C ARG A 483 -28.30 -32.14 -25.48
N GLU A 484 -27.02 -32.06 -25.14
CA GLU A 484 -26.47 -32.78 -23.98
C GLU A 484 -27.16 -32.32 -22.69
N ILE A 485 -27.27 -31.01 -22.48
CA ILE A 485 -27.98 -30.43 -21.33
C ILE A 485 -29.47 -30.83 -21.34
N LEU A 486 -30.12 -30.83 -22.51
CA LEU A 486 -31.51 -31.23 -22.65
C LEU A 486 -31.73 -32.69 -22.25
N VAL A 487 -30.86 -33.61 -22.68
CA VAL A 487 -30.97 -35.04 -22.32
C VAL A 487 -30.83 -35.24 -20.81
N ASP A 488 -29.88 -34.55 -20.18
CA ASP A 488 -29.68 -34.63 -18.72
C ASP A 488 -30.92 -34.15 -17.96
N VAL A 489 -31.50 -33.00 -18.36
CA VAL A 489 -32.71 -32.45 -17.71
C VAL A 489 -33.96 -33.28 -18.00
N GLU A 490 -34.12 -33.81 -19.22
CA GLU A 490 -35.25 -34.68 -19.57
C GLU A 490 -35.23 -35.99 -18.76
N GLN A 491 -34.05 -36.50 -18.38
CA GLN A 491 -33.93 -37.68 -17.52
C GLN A 491 -34.32 -37.40 -16.06
N GLU A 492 -34.03 -36.20 -15.55
CA GLU A 492 -34.37 -35.81 -14.17
C GLU A 492 -35.83 -35.36 -14.03
N ALA A 493 -36.34 -34.55 -14.97
CA ALA A 493 -37.66 -33.93 -14.91
C ALA A 493 -38.26 -33.71 -16.32
N PRO A 494 -38.84 -34.74 -16.95
CA PRO A 494 -39.27 -34.72 -18.35
C PRO A 494 -40.40 -33.74 -18.67
N GLU A 495 -41.22 -33.36 -17.68
CA GLU A 495 -42.35 -32.41 -17.83
C GLU A 495 -42.03 -31.00 -17.30
N SER A 496 -40.74 -30.67 -17.08
CA SER A 496 -40.36 -29.34 -16.60
C SER A 496 -40.43 -28.27 -17.70
N GLN A 497 -40.80 -27.04 -17.34
CA GLN A 497 -40.83 -25.89 -18.25
C GLN A 497 -39.41 -25.55 -18.81
N ALA A 498 -38.37 -25.97 -18.10
CA ALA A 498 -36.99 -25.96 -18.57
C ALA A 498 -36.78 -26.76 -19.87
N VAL A 499 -37.40 -27.94 -20.00
CA VAL A 499 -37.30 -28.80 -21.20
C VAL A 499 -37.91 -28.10 -22.41
N ASP A 500 -39.09 -27.51 -22.27
CA ASP A 500 -39.76 -26.79 -23.36
C ASP A 500 -38.97 -25.55 -23.80
N THR A 501 -38.38 -24.83 -22.84
CA THR A 501 -37.53 -23.68 -23.13
C THR A 501 -36.25 -24.09 -23.86
N LEU A 502 -35.60 -25.18 -23.44
CA LEU A 502 -34.41 -25.72 -24.12
C LEU A 502 -34.73 -26.23 -25.54
N ARG A 503 -35.89 -26.87 -25.75
CA ARG A 503 -36.37 -27.25 -27.09
C ARG A 503 -36.61 -26.03 -27.98
N THR A 504 -37.11 -24.94 -27.40
CA THR A 504 -37.29 -23.66 -28.10
C THR A 504 -35.93 -23.06 -28.48
N ILE A 505 -34.99 -22.99 -27.55
CA ILE A 505 -33.61 -22.53 -27.79
C ILE A 505 -32.93 -23.38 -28.88
N LEU A 506 -33.14 -24.70 -28.87
CA LEU A 506 -32.57 -25.60 -29.87
C LEU A 506 -33.12 -25.35 -31.28
N ARG A 507 -34.40 -24.94 -31.41
CA ARG A 507 -35.03 -24.54 -32.67
C ARG A 507 -34.59 -23.14 -33.12
N ASP A 508 -34.32 -22.24 -32.18
CA ASP A 508 -33.96 -20.83 -32.43
C ASP A 508 -32.50 -20.49 -32.07
N LEU A 509 -31.61 -21.43 -32.36
CA LEU A 509 -30.22 -21.36 -31.88
C LEU A 509 -29.40 -20.27 -32.57
N GLU A 510 -29.71 -19.96 -33.83
CA GLU A 510 -29.08 -18.87 -34.57
C GLU A 510 -29.37 -17.51 -33.94
N THR A 511 -30.60 -17.29 -33.47
CA THR A 511 -30.99 -16.07 -32.77
C THR A 511 -30.23 -15.92 -31.46
N LEU A 512 -30.11 -16.98 -30.65
CA LEU A 512 -29.30 -16.98 -29.42
C LEU A 512 -27.85 -16.54 -29.70
N LEU A 513 -27.23 -17.10 -30.74
CA LEU A 513 -25.85 -16.76 -31.11
C LEU A 513 -25.75 -15.33 -31.67
N SER A 514 -26.77 -14.87 -32.40
CA SER A 514 -26.81 -13.52 -32.98
C SER A 514 -26.73 -12.42 -31.92
N PHE A 515 -27.30 -12.66 -30.73
CA PHE A 515 -27.28 -11.73 -29.59
C PHE A 515 -25.85 -11.35 -29.17
N TYR A 516 -24.90 -12.28 -29.26
CA TYR A 516 -23.51 -12.09 -28.80
C TYR A 516 -22.48 -11.95 -29.92
N ARG A 517 -22.95 -11.86 -31.18
CA ARG A 517 -22.07 -11.74 -32.36
C ARG A 517 -21.19 -10.49 -32.33
N VAL A 518 -21.77 -9.36 -31.90
CA VAL A 518 -21.06 -8.07 -31.81
C VAL A 518 -20.51 -7.84 -30.38
N SER A 519 -21.36 -8.00 -29.37
CA SER A 519 -20.98 -7.85 -27.97
C SER A 519 -20.91 -9.22 -27.31
N ARG A 520 -19.69 -9.73 -27.14
CA ARG A 520 -19.44 -11.06 -26.56
C ARG A 520 -19.81 -11.12 -25.08
N LEU A 521 -20.21 -12.30 -24.61
CA LEU A 521 -20.47 -12.58 -23.20
C LEU A 521 -19.14 -12.66 -22.43
N HIS A 522 -18.86 -11.68 -21.58
CA HIS A 522 -17.59 -11.59 -20.85
C HIS A 522 -17.62 -12.38 -19.52
N SER A 523 -16.45 -12.50 -18.86
CA SER A 523 -16.36 -13.11 -17.51
C SER A 523 -16.11 -12.08 -16.41
N ARG A 524 -16.66 -12.35 -15.23
CA ARG A 524 -16.23 -11.76 -13.96
C ARG A 524 -15.71 -12.84 -13.00
N LEU A 525 -14.90 -12.38 -12.05
CA LEU A 525 -14.29 -13.19 -11.00
C LEU A 525 -14.42 -12.40 -9.69
N GLY A 526 -15.00 -13.02 -8.68
CA GLY A 526 -15.26 -12.41 -7.38
C GLY A 526 -14.62 -13.18 -6.23
N SER A 527 -14.55 -12.55 -5.05
CA SER A 527 -14.27 -13.28 -3.82
C SER A 527 -15.49 -13.54 -2.94
N ASP A 528 -16.58 -12.77 -3.11
CA ASP A 528 -17.70 -12.71 -2.15
C ASP A 528 -17.18 -12.48 -0.70
N SER A 529 -16.10 -11.70 -0.56
CA SER A 529 -15.47 -11.49 0.74
C SER A 529 -16.29 -10.52 1.58
N ILE A 530 -16.72 -11.02 2.74
CA ILE A 530 -17.46 -10.28 3.77
C ILE A 530 -16.54 -9.82 4.93
N GLY A 531 -15.31 -10.34 4.99
CA GLY A 531 -14.33 -10.01 6.03
C GLY A 531 -14.40 -10.84 7.32
N HIS A 532 -15.23 -11.91 7.34
CA HIS A 532 -15.52 -12.74 8.52
C HIS A 532 -15.03 -14.18 8.45
N SER A 533 -14.77 -14.67 7.24
CA SER A 533 -14.51 -16.09 7.05
C SER A 533 -13.10 -16.45 7.48
N LYS A 534 -13.00 -17.38 8.44
CA LYS A 534 -11.73 -18.01 8.85
C LYS A 534 -11.34 -19.15 7.90
N HIS A 535 -12.30 -19.67 7.12
CA HIS A 535 -12.12 -20.83 6.25
C HIS A 535 -11.73 -20.47 4.82
N THR A 536 -12.06 -19.26 4.35
CA THR A 536 -11.69 -18.76 3.02
C THR A 536 -10.50 -17.80 3.08
N ARG A 537 -9.77 -17.70 1.97
CA ARG A 537 -8.78 -16.64 1.83
C ARG A 537 -9.47 -15.29 1.68
N GLY A 538 -8.83 -14.24 2.20
CA GLY A 538 -9.36 -12.89 2.09
C GLY A 538 -9.50 -12.37 0.66
N MET A 539 -10.25 -11.26 0.52
CA MET A 539 -10.52 -10.54 -0.72
C MET A 539 -9.33 -10.37 -1.67
N GLY A 540 -9.60 -10.40 -2.98
CA GLY A 540 -8.70 -9.91 -4.02
C GLY A 540 -8.00 -10.99 -4.84
N LEU A 541 -7.91 -10.73 -6.15
CA LEU A 541 -7.24 -11.56 -7.14
C LEU A 541 -6.19 -10.74 -7.89
N VAL A 542 -5.14 -11.39 -8.39
CA VAL A 542 -4.09 -10.74 -9.18
C VAL A 542 -3.60 -11.63 -10.32
N VAL A 543 -3.39 -11.02 -11.49
CA VAL A 543 -2.78 -11.70 -12.64
C VAL A 543 -1.27 -11.77 -12.44
N ALA A 544 -0.75 -12.95 -12.11
CA ALA A 544 0.63 -13.14 -11.66
C ALA A 544 1.71 -12.58 -12.61
N PRO A 545 1.56 -12.63 -13.95
CA PRO A 545 2.50 -11.98 -14.88
C PRO A 545 2.69 -10.46 -14.68
N SER A 546 1.71 -9.75 -14.13
CA SER A 546 1.78 -8.30 -13.87
C SER A 546 2.61 -7.94 -12.63
N LEU A 547 3.03 -8.94 -11.84
CA LEU A 547 3.78 -8.74 -10.60
C LEU A 547 5.29 -8.82 -10.79
N PRO A 548 6.08 -8.20 -9.88
CA PRO A 548 7.52 -8.37 -9.82
C PRO A 548 7.94 -9.84 -9.72
N TRP A 549 9.12 -10.18 -10.27
CA TRP A 549 9.64 -11.55 -10.27
C TRP A 549 9.67 -12.20 -8.86
N ARG A 550 9.95 -11.41 -7.81
CA ARG A 550 9.98 -11.91 -6.43
C ARG A 550 8.61 -12.39 -5.95
N ALA A 551 7.57 -11.60 -6.17
CA ALA A 551 6.19 -11.98 -5.86
C ALA A 551 5.75 -13.20 -6.67
N ARG A 552 6.13 -13.27 -7.95
CA ARG A 552 5.88 -14.46 -8.79
C ARG A 552 6.55 -15.72 -8.23
N ARG A 553 7.77 -15.60 -7.69
CA ARG A 553 8.48 -16.70 -7.02
C ARG A 553 7.79 -17.13 -5.73
N GLU A 554 7.25 -16.18 -4.97
CA GLU A 554 6.47 -16.46 -3.75
C GLU A 554 5.17 -17.19 -4.06
N ILE A 555 4.41 -16.76 -5.08
CA ILE A 555 3.21 -17.46 -5.57
C ILE A 555 3.56 -18.90 -5.97
N ARG A 556 4.70 -19.13 -6.65
CA ARG A 556 5.12 -20.49 -7.04
C ARG A 556 5.47 -21.39 -5.85
N ARG A 557 5.82 -20.82 -4.68
CA ARG A 557 6.13 -21.59 -3.47
C ARG A 557 4.88 -22.02 -2.71
N ASP A 558 3.75 -21.34 -2.93
CA ASP A 558 2.45 -21.65 -2.32
C ASP A 558 1.45 -21.97 -3.44
N PRO A 559 1.41 -23.24 -3.91
CA PRO A 559 0.55 -23.65 -5.03
C PRO A 559 -0.92 -23.36 -4.77
N ASN A 560 -1.34 -23.39 -3.50
CA ASN A 560 -2.72 -23.13 -3.12
C ASN A 560 -3.14 -21.70 -3.48
N ARG A 561 -2.21 -20.73 -3.63
CA ARG A 561 -2.49 -19.35 -4.11
C ARG A 561 -2.96 -19.28 -5.54
N MET A 562 -2.61 -20.24 -6.38
CA MET A 562 -3.04 -20.23 -7.76
C MET A 562 -4.49 -20.70 -7.87
N VAL A 563 -5.32 -19.86 -8.47
CA VAL A 563 -6.72 -20.16 -8.75
C VAL A 563 -6.80 -20.90 -10.10
N PRO A 564 -7.76 -21.83 -10.32
CA PRO A 564 -7.92 -22.54 -11.60
C PRO A 564 -8.54 -21.67 -12.71
N VAL A 565 -7.99 -20.46 -12.90
CA VAL A 565 -8.41 -19.49 -13.91
C VAL A 565 -7.16 -19.01 -14.66
N MET A 566 -7.24 -19.05 -15.99
CA MET A 566 -6.21 -18.54 -16.89
C MET A 566 -6.72 -17.31 -17.61
N THR A 567 -5.86 -16.32 -17.84
CA THR A 567 -6.14 -15.12 -18.65
C THR A 567 -4.91 -14.65 -19.40
N VAL A 568 -5.06 -13.90 -20.49
CA VAL A 568 -3.93 -13.35 -21.25
C VAL A 568 -3.72 -11.89 -20.85
N ALA A 569 -2.57 -11.59 -20.24
CA ALA A 569 -2.19 -10.24 -19.85
C ALA A 569 -1.37 -9.56 -20.96
N LEU A 570 -1.84 -8.40 -21.43
CA LEU A 570 -1.16 -7.56 -22.42
C LEU A 570 -0.43 -6.42 -21.70
N ARG A 571 0.86 -6.25 -22.03
CA ARG A 571 1.69 -5.15 -21.52
C ARG A 571 1.81 -4.07 -22.59
N HIS A 572 1.27 -2.89 -22.30
CA HIS A 572 1.40 -1.70 -23.13
C HIS A 572 2.56 -0.85 -22.61
N VAL A 573 3.45 -0.44 -23.50
CA VAL A 573 4.60 0.40 -23.17
C VAL A 573 4.51 1.65 -24.01
N VAL A 574 4.19 2.77 -23.37
CA VAL A 574 4.16 4.09 -24.01
C VAL A 574 5.45 4.80 -23.65
N THR A 575 6.18 5.26 -24.66
CA THR A 575 7.38 6.08 -24.45
C THR A 575 7.01 7.52 -24.70
N VAL A 576 6.95 8.32 -23.64
CA VAL A 576 6.71 9.76 -23.72
C VAL A 576 8.03 10.45 -24.01
N CYS A 577 8.20 10.89 -25.26
CA CYS A 577 9.29 11.78 -25.62
C CYS A 577 8.99 13.16 -25.02
N ASN A 578 9.75 13.55 -24.02
CA ASN A 578 9.64 14.91 -23.49
C ASN A 578 10.35 15.84 -24.50
N GLU A 579 9.59 16.49 -25.39
CA GLU A 579 10.11 17.38 -26.44
C GLU A 579 10.84 18.63 -25.89
N ARG A 580 10.84 18.84 -24.57
CA ARG A 580 11.55 19.94 -23.90
C ARG A 580 12.89 19.51 -23.30
N SER A 581 13.63 18.68 -24.03
CA SER A 581 14.99 18.28 -23.67
C SER A 581 15.95 19.47 -23.93
N TRP A 582 16.58 19.99 -22.87
CA TRP A 582 17.85 20.77 -22.72
C TRP A 582 18.75 21.09 -23.95
N TRP A 583 18.65 20.36 -25.06
CA TRP A 583 19.33 20.59 -26.32
C TRP A 583 18.98 21.92 -27.01
N LYS A 584 17.75 22.44 -26.85
CA LYS A 584 17.39 23.79 -27.37
C LYS A 584 18.18 24.92 -26.69
N PHE A 585 18.61 24.72 -25.44
CA PHE A 585 19.36 25.74 -24.68
C PHE A 585 20.84 25.81 -25.10
N TRP A 586 21.45 24.65 -25.42
CA TRP A 586 22.84 24.57 -25.89
C TRP A 586 23.00 24.88 -27.38
N SER A 587 21.98 24.64 -28.21
CA SER A 587 22.02 24.93 -29.66
C SER A 587 21.81 26.41 -29.99
N ALA A 588 21.35 27.24 -29.05
CA ALA A 588 21.23 28.67 -29.24
C ALA A 588 22.56 29.45 -29.05
N HIS A 589 23.57 28.86 -28.41
CA HIS A 589 24.78 29.58 -27.98
C HIS A 589 26.08 29.17 -28.71
N HIS A 590 26.03 28.18 -29.62
CA HIS A 590 27.17 27.82 -30.46
C HIS A 590 26.71 27.49 -31.90
N PRO A 591 26.81 28.42 -32.86
CA PRO A 591 26.59 28.12 -34.27
C PRO A 591 27.83 27.37 -34.79
N THR A 592 27.83 26.04 -34.71
CA THR A 592 28.80 25.23 -35.47
C THR A 592 28.23 24.87 -36.85
N PRO A 593 29.02 24.95 -37.93
CA PRO A 593 28.55 24.81 -39.30
C PRO A 593 28.07 23.38 -39.65
N PRO A 594 27.17 23.23 -40.64
CA PRO A 594 26.22 22.12 -40.73
C PRO A 594 26.73 20.87 -41.48
N GLN A 595 28.03 20.54 -41.44
CA GLN A 595 28.58 19.48 -42.31
C GLN A 595 29.11 18.22 -41.62
N THR A 596 29.05 18.11 -40.29
CA THR A 596 29.54 16.89 -39.59
C THR A 596 28.58 16.35 -38.53
N ARG A 597 27.26 16.39 -38.78
CA ARG A 597 26.29 15.62 -37.98
C ARG A 597 25.85 14.34 -38.69
N ARG A 598 26.74 13.33 -38.67
CA ARG A 598 26.28 11.95 -38.59
C ARG A 598 26.13 11.62 -37.11
N GLU A 599 24.97 11.96 -36.54
CA GLU A 599 24.62 11.55 -35.19
C GLU A 599 24.27 10.05 -35.17
N PRO A 600 24.97 9.20 -34.40
CA PRO A 600 24.48 7.87 -34.07
C PRO A 600 23.48 8.01 -32.91
N VAL A 601 22.35 8.67 -33.15
CA VAL A 601 21.37 8.97 -32.08
C VAL A 601 19.97 8.49 -32.50
N GLY A 602 19.87 7.20 -32.80
CA GLY A 602 18.58 6.50 -32.96
C GLY A 602 18.11 5.74 -31.72
N GLU A 603 19.03 5.40 -30.79
CA GLU A 603 18.73 4.52 -29.65
C GLU A 603 18.97 5.15 -28.28
N LEU A 604 19.99 5.99 -28.09
CA LEU A 604 20.21 6.67 -26.79
C LEU A 604 19.17 7.75 -26.48
N GLY A 605 18.57 8.38 -27.50
CA GLY A 605 17.46 9.33 -27.33
C GLY A 605 16.19 8.66 -26.82
N LYS A 606 15.93 7.41 -27.23
CA LYS A 606 14.81 6.59 -26.76
C LYS A 606 14.94 6.19 -25.29
N MET A 607 16.15 6.21 -24.72
CA MET A 607 16.40 5.91 -23.31
C MET A 607 16.16 7.09 -22.35
N ARG A 608 15.92 8.31 -22.86
CA ARG A 608 15.72 9.51 -22.01
C ARG A 608 14.27 10.01 -21.95
N GLY A 609 13.34 9.40 -22.69
CA GLY A 609 11.90 9.65 -22.55
C GLY A 609 11.32 8.96 -21.32
N GLY A 610 10.26 9.53 -20.74
CA GLY A 610 9.52 8.88 -19.65
C GLY A 610 8.81 7.65 -20.19
N ARG A 611 9.12 6.46 -19.67
CA ARG A 611 8.46 5.20 -20.04
C ARG A 611 7.29 4.94 -19.09
N VAL A 612 6.08 4.87 -19.64
CA VAL A 612 4.87 4.50 -18.89
C VAL A 612 4.44 3.10 -19.32
N GLU A 613 4.38 2.18 -18.36
CA GLU A 613 3.92 0.82 -18.59
C GLU A 613 2.54 0.62 -18.00
N THR A 614 1.61 0.09 -18.78
CA THR A 614 0.27 -0.29 -18.31
C THR A 614 -0.04 -1.72 -18.70
N TRP A 615 -0.91 -2.35 -17.92
CA TRP A 615 -1.36 -3.72 -18.16
C TRP A 615 -2.85 -3.74 -18.46
N SER A 616 -3.26 -4.66 -19.33
CA SER A 616 -4.67 -4.92 -19.63
C SER A 616 -4.91 -6.41 -19.86
N VAL A 617 -6.15 -6.86 -19.78
CA VAL A 617 -6.55 -8.23 -20.07
C VAL A 617 -7.00 -8.33 -21.52
N ALA A 618 -6.51 -9.31 -22.27
CA ALA A 618 -6.93 -9.54 -23.65
C ALA A 618 -8.42 -9.95 -23.69
N HIS A 619 -9.13 -9.48 -24.70
CA HIS A 619 -10.56 -9.74 -24.85
C HIS A 619 -10.88 -11.24 -24.93
N ASN A 620 -11.88 -11.67 -24.16
CA ASN A 620 -12.37 -13.06 -24.09
C ASN A 620 -11.28 -14.12 -23.77
N SER A 621 -10.19 -13.74 -23.12
CA SER A 621 -9.08 -14.65 -22.81
C SER A 621 -9.20 -15.37 -21.47
N THR A 622 -10.10 -14.92 -20.59
CA THR A 622 -10.23 -15.47 -19.24
C THR A 622 -11.09 -16.72 -19.25
N THR A 623 -10.55 -17.87 -18.84
CA THR A 623 -11.24 -19.19 -18.82
C THR A 623 -10.84 -20.01 -17.60
N LEU A 624 -11.65 -21.02 -17.25
CA LEU A 624 -11.26 -22.01 -16.24
C LEU A 624 -10.20 -22.96 -16.82
N ALA A 625 -9.12 -23.20 -16.06
CA ALA A 625 -8.01 -24.04 -16.50
C ALA A 625 -7.37 -24.77 -15.31
N ALA A 626 -6.85 -25.98 -15.53
CA ALA A 626 -6.17 -26.76 -14.48
C ALA A 626 -4.91 -26.05 -13.94
N LYS A 627 -4.19 -25.33 -14.81
CA LYS A 627 -3.06 -24.46 -14.43
C LYS A 627 -3.43 -23.00 -14.74
N GLY A 628 -3.87 -22.28 -13.71
CA GLY A 628 -4.17 -20.85 -13.85
C GLY A 628 -2.93 -19.96 -13.77
N ASN A 629 -3.13 -18.68 -14.07
CA ASN A 629 -2.15 -17.61 -13.87
C ASN A 629 -2.68 -16.46 -13.00
N ILE A 630 -3.86 -16.64 -12.39
CA ILE A 630 -4.46 -15.73 -11.42
C ILE A 630 -4.21 -16.28 -10.02
N ALA A 631 -3.73 -15.43 -9.12
CA ALA A 631 -3.46 -15.79 -7.73
C ALA A 631 -4.37 -15.02 -6.76
N SER A 632 -4.70 -15.64 -5.62
CA SER A 632 -5.39 -14.96 -4.52
C SER A 632 -4.44 -14.04 -3.76
N LEU A 633 -4.88 -12.80 -3.49
CA LEU A 633 -4.15 -11.83 -2.66
C LEU A 633 -4.37 -12.05 -1.16
N GLY A 634 -5.48 -12.68 -0.77
CA GLY A 634 -5.74 -13.07 0.61
C GLY A 634 -4.64 -13.96 1.18
N GLY A 635 -4.29 -13.74 2.45
CA GLY A 635 -3.43 -14.65 3.22
C GLY A 635 -4.06 -16.03 3.38
N THR A 636 -3.28 -17.00 3.86
CA THR A 636 -3.81 -18.31 4.25
C THR A 636 -4.91 -18.14 5.30
N ALA A 637 -5.94 -18.98 5.24
CA ALA A 637 -6.92 -19.12 6.32
C ALA A 637 -6.19 -19.20 7.67
N GLU A 638 -6.55 -18.34 8.62
CA GLU A 638 -6.09 -18.49 10.01
C GLU A 638 -6.54 -19.87 10.50
N GLN A 639 -5.79 -20.51 11.41
CA GLN A 639 -6.23 -21.78 11.96
C GLN A 639 -7.65 -21.61 12.53
N PRO A 640 -8.65 -22.37 12.04
CA PRO A 640 -10.03 -22.15 12.43
C PRO A 640 -10.16 -22.43 13.93
N GLY A 641 -10.57 -21.40 14.67
CA GLY A 641 -10.90 -21.56 16.08
C GLY A 641 -11.17 -20.27 16.84
N ASN A 642 -11.78 -20.40 18.01
CA ASN A 642 -12.06 -19.35 18.99
C ASN A 642 -10.85 -19.00 19.88
N GLY A 643 -9.72 -19.67 19.70
CA GLY A 643 -8.54 -19.51 20.55
C GLY A 643 -8.69 -20.17 21.92
N LEU A 644 -9.66 -21.07 22.07
CA LEU A 644 -9.90 -21.86 23.27
C LEU A 644 -8.91 -23.01 23.32
N SER A 645 -8.13 -23.12 24.39
CA SER A 645 -7.19 -24.23 24.60
C SER A 645 -7.08 -24.57 26.08
N LEU A 646 -6.88 -25.86 26.36
CA LEU A 646 -6.68 -26.37 27.73
C LEU A 646 -5.32 -25.99 28.33
N VAL A 647 -4.34 -25.65 27.49
CA VAL A 647 -3.08 -25.06 27.93
C VAL A 647 -3.26 -23.56 27.95
N GLU A 648 -3.05 -22.94 29.12
CA GLU A 648 -3.08 -21.50 29.27
C GLU A 648 -1.93 -20.90 28.43
N ARG A 649 -2.22 -20.45 27.21
CA ARG A 649 -1.23 -19.82 26.32
C ARG A 649 -0.57 -18.58 26.94
N ALA A 650 -1.15 -18.01 28.00
CA ALA A 650 -0.55 -16.96 28.81
C ALA A 650 0.86 -17.37 29.30
N SER A 651 1.05 -18.63 29.71
CA SER A 651 2.34 -19.15 30.21
C SER A 651 3.41 -19.40 29.13
N LEU A 652 3.05 -19.42 27.83
CA LEU A 652 4.01 -19.46 26.70
C LEU A 652 4.31 -18.07 26.12
N ARG A 653 3.50 -17.06 26.47
CA ARG A 653 3.67 -15.67 26.05
C ARG A 653 4.47 -14.85 27.05
N ASP A 654 4.45 -15.23 28.33
CA ASP A 654 5.35 -14.64 29.32
C ASP A 654 6.82 -14.97 28.99
N ALA A 655 7.56 -13.89 28.69
CA ALA A 655 9.00 -13.83 28.46
C ALA A 655 9.53 -14.54 27.19
N GLN A 656 8.96 -14.29 26.02
CA GLN A 656 9.82 -14.29 24.82
C GLN A 656 10.86 -13.17 24.99
N ARG A 657 12.10 -13.56 25.32
CA ARG A 657 13.23 -12.63 25.37
C ARG A 657 13.24 -11.81 24.07
N PRO A 658 13.41 -10.48 24.14
CA PRO A 658 13.47 -9.64 22.96
C PRO A 658 14.49 -10.22 21.97
N SER A 659 14.09 -10.39 20.72
CA SER A 659 15.01 -10.85 19.68
C SER A 659 16.16 -9.84 19.57
N TRP A 660 17.38 -10.33 19.30
CA TRP A 660 18.56 -9.51 19.00
C TRP A 660 18.33 -8.56 17.81
N ARG A 661 17.25 -8.79 17.05
CA ARG A 661 16.80 -7.95 15.95
C ARG A 661 16.26 -6.60 16.44
N HIS A 662 15.61 -6.58 17.59
CA HIS A 662 15.17 -5.35 18.25
C HIS A 662 16.29 -4.87 19.16
N LEU A 663 17.52 -4.75 18.68
CA LEU A 663 18.58 -4.10 19.47
C LEU A 663 18.53 -2.60 19.23
N ASN A 664 18.83 -1.83 20.27
CA ASN A 664 18.83 -0.38 20.21
C ASN A 664 19.78 0.09 19.09
N SER A 665 19.43 1.17 18.39
CA SER A 665 20.20 1.65 17.24
C SER A 665 21.65 1.96 17.61
N ASN A 666 21.89 2.52 18.80
CA ASN A 666 23.23 2.85 19.28
C ASN A 666 24.05 1.59 19.60
N THR A 667 23.44 0.61 20.28
CA THR A 667 24.14 -0.64 20.62
C THR A 667 24.46 -1.44 19.36
N MET A 668 23.53 -1.49 18.41
CA MET A 668 23.73 -2.11 17.10
C MET A 668 24.85 -1.42 16.30
N ASN A 669 24.91 -0.08 16.32
CA ASN A 669 25.98 0.66 15.64
C ASN A 669 27.36 0.40 16.24
N VAL A 670 27.46 0.38 17.57
CA VAL A 670 28.72 0.03 18.27
C VAL A 670 29.13 -1.40 17.92
N ALA A 671 28.19 -2.36 17.96
CA ALA A 671 28.47 -3.76 17.61
C ALA A 671 28.97 -3.90 16.16
N LYS A 672 28.36 -3.19 15.20
CA LYS A 672 28.81 -3.16 13.80
C LYS A 672 30.23 -2.61 13.66
N ILE A 673 30.54 -1.51 14.34
CA ILE A 673 31.88 -0.90 14.29
C ILE A 673 32.91 -1.88 14.86
N LEU A 674 32.63 -2.50 16.01
CA LEU A 674 33.52 -3.47 16.64
C LEU A 674 33.73 -4.72 15.78
N LEU A 675 32.65 -5.30 15.24
CA LEU A 675 32.72 -6.48 14.37
C LEU A 675 33.45 -6.22 13.06
N GLY A 676 33.45 -4.97 12.56
CA GLY A 676 34.29 -4.59 11.43
C GLY A 676 35.74 -4.30 11.83
N PHE A 677 35.95 -3.66 12.98
CA PHE A 677 37.27 -3.22 13.42
C PHE A 677 38.17 -4.39 13.82
N LEU A 678 37.65 -5.37 14.56
CA LEU A 678 38.44 -6.51 15.06
C LEU A 678 39.11 -7.32 13.92
N PRO A 679 38.40 -7.76 12.86
CA PRO A 679 39.04 -8.48 11.75
C PRO A 679 40.05 -7.62 10.99
N ALA A 680 39.75 -6.32 10.81
CA ALA A 680 40.67 -5.40 10.13
C ALA A 680 41.96 -5.22 10.95
N PHE A 681 41.84 -4.99 12.26
CA PHE A 681 42.97 -4.84 13.17
C PHE A 681 43.85 -6.09 13.18
N LEU A 682 43.25 -7.28 13.33
CA LEU A 682 43.98 -8.54 13.28
C LEU A 682 44.72 -8.74 11.95
N THR A 683 44.08 -8.38 10.82
CA THR A 683 44.73 -8.50 9.51
C THR A 683 45.92 -7.55 9.39
N PHE A 684 45.76 -6.27 9.75
CA PHE A 684 46.86 -5.31 9.73
C PHE A 684 48.02 -5.71 10.64
N TYR A 685 47.70 -6.23 11.82
CA TYR A 685 48.69 -6.70 12.78
C TYR A 685 49.48 -7.91 12.26
N LEU A 686 48.83 -8.82 11.52
CA LEU A 686 49.44 -10.06 11.05
C LEU A 686 50.11 -9.96 9.66
N THR A 687 49.69 -9.03 8.80
CA THR A 687 50.14 -9.00 7.38
C THR A 687 51.04 -7.83 7.01
N LYS A 688 51.16 -6.79 7.86
CA LYS A 688 51.94 -5.57 7.52
C LYS A 688 53.22 -5.47 8.35
N ASP A 689 54.32 -5.19 7.64
CA ASP A 689 55.65 -5.04 8.24
C ASP A 689 55.95 -3.60 8.73
N TRP A 690 55.23 -2.60 8.22
CA TRP A 690 55.45 -1.20 8.61
C TRP A 690 54.71 -0.84 9.90
N TRP A 691 55.47 -0.50 10.96
CA TRP A 691 54.98 -0.23 12.32
C TRP A 691 53.70 0.62 12.38
N LEU A 692 53.60 1.68 11.56
CA LEU A 692 52.44 2.56 11.56
C LEU A 692 51.17 1.85 11.08
N LEU A 693 51.27 1.04 10.03
CA LEU A 693 50.14 0.25 9.53
C LEU A 693 49.85 -0.96 10.42
N THR A 694 50.87 -1.58 11.03
CA THR A 694 50.70 -2.71 11.95
C THR A 694 49.92 -2.29 13.20
N THR A 695 50.23 -1.11 13.79
CA THR A 695 49.58 -0.65 15.03
C THR A 695 48.36 0.23 14.79
N PHE A 696 48.40 1.14 13.82
CA PHE A 696 47.33 2.13 13.56
C PHE A 696 46.59 1.94 12.24
N GLY A 697 46.94 0.92 11.44
CA GLY A 697 46.36 0.71 10.11
C GLY A 697 44.84 0.66 10.11
N ALA A 698 44.24 -0.13 11.02
CA ALA A 698 42.78 -0.22 11.15
C ALA A 698 42.13 1.12 11.54
N VAL A 699 42.77 1.89 12.45
CA VAL A 699 42.27 3.20 12.89
C VAL A 699 42.29 4.20 11.72
N ILE A 700 43.40 4.25 10.97
CA ILE A 700 43.53 5.11 9.77
C ILE A 700 42.49 4.71 8.72
N TRP A 701 42.31 3.42 8.47
CA TRP A 701 41.34 2.91 7.49
C TRP A 701 39.89 3.29 7.83
N PHE A 702 39.53 3.18 9.11
CA PHE A 702 38.23 3.59 9.64
C PHE A 702 38.08 5.11 9.63
N GLY A 703 39.13 5.86 9.96
CA GLY A 703 39.14 7.33 9.91
C GLY A 703 38.85 7.87 8.51
N ILE A 704 39.53 7.35 7.48
CA ILE A 704 39.30 7.73 6.07
C ILE A 704 37.85 7.42 5.67
N THR A 705 37.36 6.23 6.02
CA THR A 705 36.00 5.80 5.68
C THR A 705 34.92 6.60 6.44
N GLY A 706 35.17 6.95 7.70
CA GLY A 706 34.30 7.83 8.48
C GLY A 706 34.20 9.21 7.86
N LEU A 707 35.36 9.83 7.54
CA LEU A 707 35.44 11.13 6.90
C LEU A 707 34.76 11.15 5.53
N ARG A 708 34.90 10.08 4.75
CA ARG A 708 34.20 9.89 3.48
C ARG A 708 32.67 10.05 3.61
N ASN A 709 32.05 9.43 4.61
CA ASN A 709 30.58 9.52 4.77
C ASN A 709 30.14 10.97 5.12
N ILE A 710 30.99 11.70 5.84
CA ILE A 710 30.78 13.12 6.12
C ILE A 710 30.88 13.92 4.80
N LEU A 711 31.95 13.73 4.02
CA LEU A 711 32.15 14.37 2.70
C LEU A 711 30.98 14.09 1.73
N GLN A 712 30.52 12.85 1.68
CA GLN A 712 29.34 12.46 0.90
C GLN A 712 28.10 13.28 1.29
N SER A 713 27.83 13.39 2.59
CA SER A 713 26.68 14.14 3.12
C SER A 713 26.76 15.64 2.74
N VAL A 714 27.97 16.19 2.69
CA VAL A 714 28.22 17.58 2.24
C VAL A 714 27.91 17.78 0.78
N VAL A 715 28.43 16.90 -0.09
CA VAL A 715 28.22 16.98 -1.54
C VAL A 715 26.73 16.84 -1.87
N GLY A 716 26.05 15.88 -1.23
CA GLY A 716 24.61 15.68 -1.38
C GLY A 716 23.76 16.86 -0.89
N GLY A 717 24.16 17.50 0.21
CA GLY A 717 23.40 18.57 0.88
C GLY A 717 23.57 19.98 0.30
N GLY A 718 24.66 20.29 -0.41
CA GLY A 718 24.92 21.67 -0.85
C GLY A 718 26.33 22.01 -1.28
N GLY A 719 27.33 21.27 -0.79
CA GLY A 719 28.74 21.69 -0.81
C GLY A 719 29.10 22.51 0.43
N LEU A 720 30.32 23.08 0.46
CA LEU A 720 30.83 23.91 1.56
C LEU A 720 30.10 25.26 1.68
N ARG A 721 29.60 25.80 0.57
CA ARG A 721 28.72 26.98 0.56
C ARG A 721 27.27 26.53 0.80
N ARG A 722 26.83 26.61 2.06
CA ARG A 722 25.53 26.12 2.55
C ARG A 722 24.36 26.97 2.06
N SER A 723 23.28 26.31 1.64
CA SER A 723 21.96 26.94 1.43
C SER A 723 20.90 26.55 2.46
N SER A 724 21.14 25.47 3.24
CA SER A 724 20.22 24.92 4.25
C SER A 724 20.76 25.16 5.66
N LEU A 725 19.84 25.40 6.61
CA LEU A 725 20.11 25.65 8.03
C LEU A 725 20.38 24.37 8.86
N LEU A 726 20.35 23.18 8.23
CA LEU A 726 20.57 21.89 8.90
C LEU A 726 21.96 21.80 9.58
N LYS A 727 21.99 21.29 10.82
CA LYS A 727 23.24 21.04 11.55
C LYS A 727 23.95 19.82 10.96
N TRP A 728 25.29 19.81 10.98
CA TRP A 728 26.11 18.70 10.45
C TRP A 728 25.74 17.33 11.04
N LYS A 729 25.44 17.30 12.34
CA LYS A 729 25.01 16.08 13.05
C LYS A 729 23.67 15.50 12.57
N GLU A 730 22.82 16.32 11.95
CA GLU A 730 21.50 15.92 11.42
C GLU A 730 21.59 15.54 9.93
N LEU A 731 22.62 16.02 9.22
CA LEU A 731 22.94 15.62 7.85
C LEU A 731 23.64 14.25 7.78
N VAL A 732 24.42 13.90 8.80
CA VAL A 732 25.18 12.65 8.86
C VAL A 732 24.35 11.55 9.53
N SER A 733 23.95 10.55 8.74
CA SER A 733 23.30 9.36 9.28
C SER A 733 24.32 8.41 9.91
N TRP A 734 24.42 8.39 11.24
CA TRP A 734 25.33 7.52 12.00
C TRP A 734 25.13 6.03 11.71
N ASN A 735 23.90 5.59 11.45
CA ASN A 735 23.62 4.23 10.98
C ASN A 735 24.34 3.91 9.65
N ARG A 736 24.38 4.88 8.71
CA ARG A 736 25.06 4.72 7.40
C ARG A 736 26.58 4.69 7.60
N VAL A 737 27.10 5.50 8.53
CA VAL A 737 28.53 5.48 8.90
C VAL A 737 28.92 4.12 9.49
N ALA A 738 28.17 3.62 10.48
CA ALA A 738 28.43 2.33 11.10
C ALA A 738 28.36 1.17 10.09
N ASP A 739 27.38 1.18 9.17
CA ASP A 739 27.31 0.20 8.08
C ASP A 739 28.54 0.29 7.15
N SER A 740 28.95 1.49 6.74
CA SER A 740 30.13 1.70 5.90
C SER A 740 31.42 1.21 6.58
N LEU A 741 31.56 1.44 7.89
CA LEU A 741 32.71 0.99 8.68
C LEU A 741 32.73 -0.54 8.85
N PHE A 742 31.59 -1.17 9.09
CA PHE A 742 31.46 -2.63 9.16
C PHE A 742 31.94 -3.30 7.86
N PHE A 743 31.41 -2.91 6.71
CA PHE A 743 31.81 -3.50 5.42
C PHE A 743 33.25 -3.15 5.05
N THR A 744 33.72 -1.94 5.37
CA THR A 744 35.13 -1.62 5.14
C THR A 744 36.05 -2.50 5.98
N GLY A 745 35.69 -2.75 7.24
CA GLY A 745 36.44 -3.63 8.12
C GLY A 745 36.61 -5.05 7.56
N PHE A 746 35.52 -5.65 7.04
CA PHE A 746 35.56 -6.97 6.40
C PHE A 746 36.28 -7.00 5.05
N SER A 747 36.42 -5.86 4.36
CA SER A 747 37.14 -5.81 3.09
C SER A 747 38.64 -6.10 3.22
N VAL A 748 39.23 -5.77 4.38
CA VAL A 748 40.67 -5.93 4.64
C VAL A 748 41.09 -7.41 4.68
N PRO A 749 40.52 -8.28 5.53
CA PRO A 749 40.84 -9.72 5.52
C PRO A 749 40.46 -10.39 4.20
N LEU A 750 39.36 -9.96 3.57
CA LEU A 750 38.93 -10.53 2.30
C LEU A 750 39.96 -10.29 1.18
N LEU A 751 40.41 -9.04 1.02
CA LEU A 751 41.27 -8.69 -0.11
C LEU A 751 42.74 -8.99 0.16
N ASP A 752 43.23 -8.68 1.36
CA ASP A 752 44.67 -8.76 1.67
C ASP A 752 45.09 -10.18 2.09
N PHE A 753 44.25 -10.89 2.86
CA PHE A 753 44.57 -12.25 3.30
C PHE A 753 43.96 -13.32 2.38
N LEU A 754 42.65 -13.33 2.18
CA LEU A 754 41.99 -14.41 1.42
C LEU A 754 42.34 -14.37 -0.08
N VAL A 755 42.15 -13.23 -0.73
CA VAL A 755 42.36 -13.12 -2.19
C VAL A 755 43.85 -13.03 -2.52
N LYS A 756 44.57 -12.06 -1.93
CA LYS A 756 45.97 -11.80 -2.27
C LYS A 756 46.91 -12.90 -1.77
N ASP A 757 46.92 -13.21 -0.46
CA ASP A 757 47.87 -14.17 0.11
C ASP A 757 47.45 -15.63 -0.14
N LEU A 758 46.25 -16.04 0.25
CA LEU A 758 45.84 -17.44 0.20
C LEU A 758 45.53 -17.92 -1.23
N LEU A 759 44.67 -17.21 -1.96
CA LEU A 759 44.18 -17.67 -3.27
C LEU A 759 45.19 -17.41 -4.39
N LEU A 760 45.68 -16.17 -4.51
CA LEU A 760 46.56 -15.78 -5.61
C LEU A 760 48.02 -16.19 -5.34
N ALA A 761 48.62 -15.75 -4.24
CA ALA A 761 50.03 -16.01 -3.98
C ALA A 761 50.31 -17.49 -3.64
N ARG A 762 49.58 -18.09 -2.69
CA ARG A 762 49.83 -19.49 -2.28
C ARG A 762 49.11 -20.52 -3.15
N GLY A 763 47.93 -20.19 -3.68
CA GLY A 763 47.12 -21.13 -4.46
C GLY A 763 47.49 -21.21 -5.94
N LEU A 764 47.85 -20.08 -6.56
CA LEU A 764 48.07 -19.97 -8.00
C LEU A 764 49.45 -19.40 -8.39
N ASP A 765 50.33 -19.15 -7.41
CA ASP A 765 51.65 -18.52 -7.57
C ASP A 765 51.62 -17.15 -8.30
N ILE A 766 50.51 -16.42 -8.15
CA ILE A 766 50.33 -15.07 -8.69
C ILE A 766 50.64 -14.08 -7.58
N ASN A 767 51.78 -13.41 -7.68
CA ASN A 767 52.24 -12.42 -6.70
C ASN A 767 52.87 -11.21 -7.42
N THR A 768 53.45 -10.28 -6.64
CA THR A 768 54.04 -9.03 -7.17
C THR A 768 55.32 -9.23 -7.97
N THR A 769 55.92 -10.43 -7.95
CA THR A 769 57.12 -10.75 -8.72
C THR A 769 56.83 -11.64 -9.93
N THR A 770 55.79 -12.49 -9.89
CA THR A 770 55.43 -13.39 -10.99
C THR A 770 54.54 -12.74 -12.05
N SER A 771 53.41 -12.14 -11.66
CA SER A 771 52.48 -11.50 -12.61
C SER A 771 51.72 -10.31 -11.99
N PRO A 772 52.36 -9.13 -11.87
CA PRO A 772 51.78 -7.96 -11.22
C PRO A 772 50.44 -7.52 -11.83
N PHE A 773 50.34 -7.53 -13.16
CA PHE A 773 49.11 -7.11 -13.87
C PHE A 773 47.91 -7.99 -13.50
N LEU A 774 48.12 -9.31 -13.42
CA LEU A 774 47.07 -10.27 -13.14
C LEU A 774 46.67 -10.21 -11.65
N LEU A 775 47.64 -10.07 -10.74
CA LEU A 775 47.39 -9.83 -9.32
C LEU A 775 46.50 -8.61 -9.08
N TYR A 776 46.89 -7.44 -9.61
CA TYR A 776 46.13 -6.20 -9.39
C TYR A 776 44.76 -6.21 -10.07
N SER A 777 44.65 -6.84 -11.25
CA SER A 777 43.36 -7.00 -11.95
C SER A 777 42.39 -7.89 -11.16
N ALA A 778 42.87 -9.01 -10.62
CA ALA A 778 42.07 -9.92 -9.81
C ALA A 778 41.61 -9.27 -8.50
N ILE A 779 42.50 -8.55 -7.81
CA ILE A 779 42.17 -7.79 -6.59
C ILE A 779 41.15 -6.69 -6.90
N ALA A 780 41.32 -5.94 -8.00
CA ALA A 780 40.39 -4.89 -8.41
C ALA A 780 38.99 -5.45 -8.71
N LEU A 781 38.91 -6.59 -9.41
CA LEU A 781 37.66 -7.27 -9.70
C LEU A 781 36.97 -7.78 -8.42
N ALA A 782 37.71 -8.47 -7.55
CA ALA A 782 37.19 -8.95 -6.27
C ALA A 782 36.66 -7.80 -5.40
N ASN A 783 37.39 -6.68 -5.33
CA ASN A 783 36.96 -5.47 -4.65
C ASN A 783 35.70 -4.87 -5.28
N GLY A 784 35.63 -4.77 -6.61
CA GLY A 784 34.45 -4.27 -7.33
C GLY A 784 33.19 -5.12 -7.07
N ILE A 785 33.32 -6.45 -7.11
CA ILE A 785 32.25 -7.40 -6.79
C ILE A 785 31.82 -7.24 -5.32
N TYR A 786 32.77 -7.18 -4.39
CA TYR A 786 32.49 -7.00 -2.97
C TYR A 786 31.74 -5.69 -2.68
N ILE A 787 32.20 -4.59 -3.27
CA ILE A 787 31.58 -3.27 -3.11
C ILE A 787 30.16 -3.26 -3.65
N SER A 788 29.98 -3.77 -4.85
CA SER A 788 28.66 -3.82 -5.50
C SER A 788 27.68 -4.69 -4.74
N SER A 789 28.16 -5.82 -4.20
CA SER A 789 27.35 -6.75 -3.42
C SER A 789 26.83 -6.12 -2.12
N HIS A 790 27.70 -5.50 -1.32
CA HIS A 790 27.23 -4.90 -0.06
C HIS A 790 26.48 -3.58 -0.29
N ASN A 791 26.76 -2.81 -1.34
CA ASN A 791 25.95 -1.64 -1.68
C ASN A 791 24.54 -2.03 -2.14
N THR A 792 24.42 -3.16 -2.85
CA THR A 792 23.10 -3.76 -3.16
C THR A 792 22.41 -4.23 -1.87
N PHE A 793 23.16 -4.84 -0.93
CA PHE A 793 22.65 -5.27 0.37
C PHE A 793 22.12 -4.10 1.23
N ARG A 794 22.78 -2.94 1.14
CA ARG A 794 22.40 -1.68 1.81
C ARG A 794 21.26 -0.93 1.11
N GLY A 795 20.98 -1.25 -0.15
CA GLY A 795 19.89 -0.66 -0.94
C GLY A 795 20.23 0.69 -1.57
N LEU A 796 21.49 0.91 -1.98
CA LEU A 796 21.87 2.12 -2.73
C LEU A 796 21.23 2.14 -4.14
N PRO A 797 21.06 3.32 -4.76
CA PRO A 797 20.60 3.43 -6.14
C PRO A 797 21.51 2.67 -7.12
N SER A 798 20.94 2.07 -8.17
CA SER A 798 21.68 1.29 -9.17
C SER A 798 22.84 2.06 -9.80
N GLY A 799 22.67 3.36 -10.06
CA GLY A 799 23.74 4.21 -10.58
C GLY A 799 24.94 4.32 -9.63
N ALA A 800 24.71 4.42 -8.32
CA ALA A 800 25.77 4.46 -7.33
C ALA A 800 26.46 3.10 -7.17
N ILE A 801 25.72 1.98 -7.32
CA ILE A 801 26.28 0.63 -7.30
C ILE A 801 27.23 0.43 -8.48
N VAL A 802 26.80 0.77 -9.70
CA VAL A 802 27.62 0.65 -10.91
C VAL A 802 28.84 1.58 -10.85
N GLY A 803 28.66 2.84 -10.42
CA GLY A 803 29.78 3.76 -10.24
C GLY A 803 30.81 3.22 -9.25
N ASN A 804 30.35 2.68 -8.12
CA ASN A 804 31.22 2.11 -7.11
C ASN A 804 31.94 0.82 -7.56
N PHE A 805 31.39 0.06 -8.52
CA PHE A 805 32.09 -1.08 -9.15
C PHE A 805 33.36 -0.61 -9.86
N PHE A 806 33.25 0.47 -10.65
CA PHE A 806 34.38 1.06 -11.40
C PHE A 806 35.25 2.02 -10.58
N ARG A 807 34.97 2.16 -9.28
CA ARG A 807 35.69 3.07 -8.37
C ARG A 807 37.20 2.86 -8.41
N THR A 808 37.67 1.62 -8.45
CA THR A 808 39.10 1.28 -8.46
C THR A 808 39.82 1.86 -9.67
N LEU A 809 39.16 1.91 -10.84
CA LEU A 809 39.71 2.52 -12.05
C LEU A 809 39.72 4.05 -11.95
N LEU A 810 38.61 4.63 -11.49
CA LEU A 810 38.44 6.08 -11.33
C LEU A 810 39.36 6.67 -10.25
N SER A 811 39.83 5.87 -9.29
CA SER A 811 40.72 6.33 -8.22
C SER A 811 42.17 6.44 -8.62
N ILE A 812 42.61 5.82 -9.73
CA ILE A 812 44.02 5.83 -10.15
C ILE A 812 44.50 7.26 -10.48
N PRO A 813 43.81 8.06 -11.32
CA PRO A 813 44.22 9.44 -11.59
C PRO A 813 44.23 10.31 -10.34
N VAL A 814 43.26 10.10 -9.43
CA VAL A 814 43.14 10.84 -8.17
C VAL A 814 44.31 10.51 -7.24
N ALA A 815 44.71 9.23 -7.15
CA ALA A 815 45.85 8.80 -6.35
C ALA A 815 47.17 9.39 -6.87
N LEU A 816 47.37 9.41 -8.19
CA LEU A 816 48.54 10.04 -8.81
C LEU A 816 48.59 11.55 -8.53
N GLY A 817 47.45 12.24 -8.62
CA GLY A 817 47.35 13.66 -8.30
C GLY A 817 47.66 13.96 -6.82
N LEU A 818 47.10 13.18 -5.89
CA LEU A 818 47.40 13.32 -4.45
C LEU A 818 48.88 13.04 -4.15
N ASN A 819 49.46 12.01 -4.78
CA ASN A 819 50.86 11.68 -4.64
C ASN A 819 51.76 12.85 -5.12
N ALA A 820 51.43 13.45 -6.26
CA ALA A 820 52.13 14.62 -6.78
C ALA A 820 52.03 15.84 -5.84
N ILE A 821 50.85 16.13 -5.29
CA ILE A 821 50.66 17.24 -4.35
C ILE A 821 51.51 17.05 -3.10
N VAL A 822 51.49 15.86 -2.50
CA VAL A 822 52.27 15.57 -1.29
C VAL A 822 53.77 15.65 -1.58
N LEU A 823 54.22 15.14 -2.75
CA LEU A 823 55.60 15.28 -3.19
C LEU A 823 56.02 16.75 -3.29
N THR A 824 55.21 17.60 -3.95
CA THR A 824 55.51 19.04 -4.06
C THR A 824 55.56 19.72 -2.70
N LEU A 825 54.67 19.36 -1.77
CA LEU A 825 54.68 19.90 -0.40
C LEU A 825 55.96 19.51 0.36
N LEU A 826 56.37 18.24 0.29
CA LEU A 826 57.59 17.74 0.95
C LEU A 826 58.85 18.43 0.38
N LEU A 827 58.93 18.57 -0.94
CA LEU A 827 60.01 19.27 -1.61
C LEU A 827 60.04 20.76 -1.22
N SER A 828 58.87 21.41 -1.15
CA SER A 828 58.75 22.80 -0.70
C SER A 828 59.10 23.00 0.78
N GLY A 829 58.94 21.94 1.60
CA GLY A 829 59.34 21.89 3.00
C GLY A 829 60.81 21.56 3.23
N GLY A 830 61.62 21.44 2.17
CA GLY A 830 63.06 21.19 2.26
C GLY A 830 63.46 19.72 2.41
N VAL A 831 62.56 18.77 2.18
CA VAL A 831 62.89 17.33 2.20
C VAL A 831 63.57 16.94 0.89
N GLU A 832 64.69 16.21 0.97
CA GLU A 832 65.37 15.69 -0.22
C GLU A 832 64.46 14.78 -1.05
N GLN A 833 64.55 14.89 -2.38
CA GLN A 833 63.66 14.18 -3.31
C GLN A 833 63.68 12.65 -3.13
N ALA A 834 64.86 12.07 -2.88
CA ALA A 834 65.00 10.64 -2.65
C ALA A 834 64.29 10.20 -1.36
N ALA A 835 64.42 10.98 -0.27
CA ALA A 835 63.73 10.74 0.99
C ALA A 835 62.21 10.95 0.87
N ALA A 836 61.77 11.96 0.11
CA ALA A 836 60.36 12.21 -0.15
C ALA A 836 59.70 11.07 -0.94
N LEU A 837 60.36 10.55 -1.99
CA LEU A 837 59.87 9.42 -2.77
C LEU A 837 59.82 8.12 -1.96
N ALA A 838 60.86 7.85 -1.15
CA ALA A 838 60.88 6.70 -0.24
C ALA A 838 59.76 6.79 0.82
N GLY A 839 59.52 7.99 1.36
CA GLY A 839 58.39 8.25 2.26
C GLY A 839 57.05 7.99 1.57
N LEU A 840 56.84 8.53 0.36
CA LEU A 840 55.60 8.34 -0.40
C LEU A 840 55.31 6.87 -0.73
N GLN A 841 56.34 6.05 -0.95
CA GLN A 841 56.21 4.61 -1.15
C GLN A 841 55.54 3.94 0.07
N LEU A 842 55.92 4.32 1.30
CA LEU A 842 55.32 3.82 2.54
C LEU A 842 53.86 4.29 2.72
N TRP A 843 53.58 5.52 2.30
CA TRP A 843 52.24 6.12 2.35
C TRP A 843 51.32 5.72 1.19
N ALA A 844 51.83 5.01 0.17
CA ALA A 844 51.09 4.69 -1.06
C ALA A 844 49.75 3.99 -0.79
N ALA A 845 49.70 3.08 0.18
CA ALA A 845 48.45 2.40 0.59
C ALA A 845 47.41 3.37 1.16
N ILE A 846 47.85 4.33 1.98
CA ILE A 846 47.00 5.35 2.61
C ILE A 846 46.51 6.36 1.55
N ILE A 847 47.39 6.79 0.64
CA ILE A 847 47.06 7.69 -0.47
C ILE A 847 46.03 7.03 -1.41
N SER A 848 46.27 5.77 -1.79
CA SER A 848 45.37 5.00 -2.64
C SER A 848 43.99 4.79 -2.00
N LYS A 849 43.94 4.46 -0.70
CA LYS A 849 42.69 4.35 0.06
C LYS A 849 41.94 5.69 0.13
N THR A 850 42.65 6.78 0.38
CA THR A 850 42.08 8.14 0.43
C THR A 850 41.52 8.56 -0.92
N ALA A 851 42.24 8.29 -2.01
CA ALA A 851 41.78 8.55 -3.37
C ALA A 851 40.51 7.76 -3.71
N SER A 852 40.49 6.46 -3.40
CA SER A 852 39.34 5.59 -3.64
C SER A 852 38.09 6.05 -2.89
N ASP A 853 38.23 6.37 -1.60
CA ASP A 853 37.09 6.85 -0.80
C ASP A 853 36.64 8.25 -1.21
N SER A 854 37.55 9.13 -1.66
CA SER A 854 37.18 10.44 -2.23
C SER A 854 36.30 10.29 -3.47
N VAL A 855 36.67 9.40 -4.40
CA VAL A 855 35.83 9.06 -5.57
C VAL A 855 34.48 8.51 -5.14
N ALA A 856 34.46 7.64 -4.12
CA ALA A 856 33.22 7.09 -3.60
C ALA A 856 32.30 8.15 -2.97
N ALA A 857 32.88 9.14 -2.26
CA ALA A 857 32.14 10.28 -1.72
C ALA A 857 31.53 11.13 -2.84
N LEU A 858 32.23 11.30 -3.97
CA LEU A 858 31.70 12.01 -5.14
C LEU A 858 30.60 11.24 -5.84
N ILE A 859 30.76 9.94 -6.07
CA ILE A 859 29.75 9.08 -6.74
C ILE A 859 28.47 9.05 -5.91
N GLU A 860 28.57 8.70 -4.62
CA GLU A 860 27.39 8.61 -3.77
C GLU A 860 26.82 9.99 -3.43
N GLY A 861 27.66 11.00 -3.22
CA GLY A 861 27.21 12.37 -3.00
C GLY A 861 26.49 12.97 -4.21
N SER A 862 26.88 12.59 -5.43
CA SER A 862 26.18 12.97 -6.67
C SER A 862 24.83 12.27 -6.80
N ALA A 863 24.75 10.99 -6.41
CA ALA A 863 23.50 10.26 -6.35
C ALA A 863 22.54 10.86 -5.30
N ASP A 864 23.04 11.15 -4.09
CA ASP A 864 22.28 11.82 -3.02
C ASP A 864 21.83 13.24 -3.47
N ARG A 865 22.67 13.97 -4.24
CA ARG A 865 22.31 15.27 -4.85
C ARG A 865 21.15 15.15 -5.83
N GLN A 866 21.23 14.20 -6.77
CA GLN A 866 20.17 13.98 -7.77
C GLN A 866 18.86 13.59 -7.09
N HIS A 867 18.95 12.72 -6.09
CA HIS A 867 17.81 12.32 -5.27
C HIS A 867 17.16 13.51 -4.55
N ASN A 868 17.95 14.32 -3.85
CA ASN A 868 17.44 15.52 -3.18
C ASN A 868 16.75 16.47 -4.17
N LEU A 869 17.35 16.75 -5.33
CA LEU A 869 16.75 17.60 -6.35
C LEU A 869 15.42 17.04 -6.89
N ALA A 870 15.37 15.73 -7.19
CA ALA A 870 14.16 15.08 -7.66
C ALA A 870 13.03 15.13 -6.62
N SER A 871 13.34 14.88 -5.35
CA SER A 871 12.39 15.05 -4.26
C SER A 871 11.88 16.49 -4.14
N ARG A 872 12.78 17.48 -4.15
CA ARG A 872 12.40 18.90 -4.03
C ARG A 872 11.53 19.36 -5.18
N ARG A 873 11.79 18.85 -6.38
CA ARG A 873 10.97 19.14 -7.55
C ARG A 873 9.51 18.74 -7.32
N ILE A 874 9.28 17.54 -6.81
CA ILE A 874 7.93 17.03 -6.50
C ILE A 874 7.29 17.84 -5.37
N ASP A 875 8.02 18.11 -4.29
CA ASP A 875 7.51 18.90 -3.17
C ASP A 875 7.04 20.31 -3.62
N TYR A 876 7.81 20.98 -4.48
CA TYR A 876 7.42 22.27 -5.04
C TYR A 876 6.30 22.16 -6.07
N GLU A 877 6.30 21.15 -6.94
CA GLU A 877 5.24 20.94 -7.92
C GLU A 877 3.88 20.77 -7.22
N GLU A 878 3.80 19.94 -6.18
CA GLU A 878 2.56 19.75 -5.41
C GLU A 878 2.15 21.03 -4.68
N LYS A 879 3.11 21.71 -4.03
CA LYS A 879 2.78 22.89 -3.24
C LYS A 879 2.40 24.10 -4.08
N LEU A 880 3.11 24.34 -5.19
CA LEU A 880 2.80 25.42 -6.11
C LEU A 880 1.48 25.17 -6.85
N ALA A 881 1.14 23.93 -7.18
CA ALA A 881 -0.17 23.60 -7.74
C ALA A 881 -1.31 24.00 -6.78
N ARG A 882 -1.14 23.78 -5.47
CA ARG A 882 -2.10 24.26 -4.47
C ARG A 882 -2.16 25.79 -4.38
N VAL A 883 -1.02 26.47 -4.46
CA VAL A 883 -1.00 27.95 -4.51
C VAL A 883 -1.75 28.46 -5.74
N CYS A 884 -1.61 27.82 -6.90
CA CYS A 884 -2.39 28.14 -8.10
C CYS A 884 -3.90 27.84 -7.94
N ASP A 885 -4.27 26.77 -7.22
CA ASP A 885 -5.67 26.49 -6.88
C ASP A 885 -6.26 27.58 -5.96
N VAL A 886 -5.50 28.04 -4.97
CA VAL A 886 -5.87 29.19 -4.12
C VAL A 886 -6.03 30.45 -4.97
N TYR A 887 -5.16 30.68 -5.95
CA TYR A 887 -5.29 31.78 -6.91
C TYR A 887 -6.61 31.69 -7.69
N ALA A 888 -6.93 30.53 -8.27
CA ALA A 888 -8.18 30.32 -8.99
C ALA A 888 -9.44 30.53 -8.11
N ARG A 889 -9.38 30.09 -6.85
CA ARG A 889 -10.46 30.31 -5.86
C ARG A 889 -10.61 31.80 -5.50
N LEU A 890 -9.50 32.55 -5.42
CA LEU A 890 -9.54 33.99 -5.19
C LEU A 890 -10.16 34.74 -6.37
N GLU A 891 -9.75 34.43 -7.60
CA GLU A 891 -10.35 34.97 -8.83
C GLU A 891 -11.86 34.68 -8.90
N THR A 892 -12.28 33.47 -8.51
CA THR A 892 -13.71 33.11 -8.45
C THR A 892 -14.46 33.88 -7.35
N THR A 893 -13.79 34.18 -6.24
CA THR A 893 -14.39 34.91 -5.10
C THR A 893 -14.48 36.41 -5.37
N PHE A 894 -13.54 36.96 -6.14
CA PHE A 894 -13.44 38.39 -6.48
C PHE A 894 -13.39 38.61 -8.01
N PRO A 895 -14.41 38.20 -8.77
CA PRO A 895 -14.35 38.15 -10.23
C PRO A 895 -14.21 39.53 -10.91
N GLU A 896 -14.59 40.61 -10.23
CA GLU A 896 -14.55 41.98 -10.76
C GLU A 896 -13.24 42.72 -10.43
N ARG A 897 -12.32 42.09 -9.69
CA ARG A 897 -11.07 42.72 -9.23
C ARG A 897 -9.85 42.01 -9.77
N ASP A 898 -8.82 42.79 -10.04
CA ASP A 898 -7.49 42.28 -10.32
C ASP A 898 -6.80 41.85 -9.01
N VAL A 899 -6.86 40.54 -8.70
CA VAL A 899 -6.26 39.94 -7.49
C VAL A 899 -4.74 40.10 -7.49
N LEU A 900 -4.08 40.13 -8.67
CA LEU A 900 -2.64 40.31 -8.78
C LEU A 900 -2.21 41.76 -8.51
N ALA A 901 -3.06 42.75 -8.84
CA ALA A 901 -2.75 44.13 -8.55
C ALA A 901 -3.01 44.51 -7.07
N HIS A 902 -4.07 43.96 -6.46
CA HIS A 902 -4.56 44.38 -5.13
C HIS A 902 -4.92 43.20 -4.22
N LEU A 903 -3.93 42.39 -3.84
CA LEU A 903 -4.10 41.38 -2.79
C LEU A 903 -4.05 42.04 -1.40
N ASP A 904 -5.22 42.38 -0.86
CA ASP A 904 -5.37 42.89 0.51
C ASP A 904 -5.68 41.74 1.50
N PHE A 905 -4.72 41.47 2.38
CA PHE A 905 -4.85 40.42 3.40
C PHE A 905 -5.84 40.78 4.51
N ASP A 906 -6.08 42.07 4.81
CA ASP A 906 -7.05 42.49 5.84
C ASP A 906 -8.48 42.30 5.36
N GLU A 907 -8.76 42.67 4.11
CA GLU A 907 -10.04 42.39 3.47
C GLU A 907 -10.27 40.88 3.32
N LEU A 908 -9.23 40.11 2.97
CA LEU A 908 -9.31 38.66 2.90
C LEU A 908 -9.60 38.04 4.27
N LYS A 909 -8.97 38.54 5.35
CA LYS A 909 -9.24 38.10 6.72
C LYS A 909 -10.72 38.32 7.10
N ALA A 910 -11.28 39.46 6.71
CA ALA A 910 -12.66 39.81 7.01
C ALA A 910 -13.69 38.99 6.19
N LYS A 911 -13.44 38.82 4.87
CA LYS A 911 -14.39 38.17 3.96
C LYS A 911 -14.25 36.66 3.91
N ASN A 912 -13.03 36.13 3.95
CA ASN A 912 -12.76 34.69 3.84
C ASN A 912 -11.49 34.29 4.61
N PRO A 913 -11.57 34.18 5.96
CA PRO A 913 -10.42 33.84 6.79
C PRO A 913 -9.82 32.46 6.46
N GLY A 914 -10.61 31.56 5.85
CA GLY A 914 -10.13 30.26 5.38
C GLY A 914 -9.09 30.35 4.27
N LEU A 915 -9.28 31.25 3.30
CA LEU A 915 -8.31 31.46 2.21
C LEU A 915 -7.02 32.10 2.73
N LEU A 916 -7.11 33.05 3.66
CA LEU A 916 -5.92 33.61 4.31
C LEU A 916 -5.13 32.51 5.04
N ARG A 917 -5.83 31.62 5.75
CA ARG A 917 -5.21 30.47 6.42
C ARG A 917 -4.51 29.53 5.44
N ASP A 918 -5.12 29.24 4.28
CA ASP A 918 -4.50 28.45 3.22
C ASP A 918 -3.21 29.12 2.70
N ILE A 919 -3.23 30.43 2.46
CA ILE A 919 -2.04 31.19 2.02
C ILE A 919 -0.93 31.17 3.09
N VAL A 920 -1.26 31.34 4.37
CA VAL A 920 -0.28 31.24 5.47
C VAL A 920 0.35 29.85 5.54
N ILE A 921 -0.47 28.79 5.45
CA ILE A 921 0.00 27.40 5.41
C ILE A 921 0.96 27.20 4.23
N ASP A 922 0.60 27.71 3.06
CA ASP A 922 1.39 27.55 1.86
C ASP A 922 2.72 28.30 1.94
N ALA A 923 2.71 29.53 2.45
CA ALA A 923 3.91 30.33 2.63
C ALA A 923 4.87 29.75 3.70
N LEU A 924 4.34 29.21 4.80
CA LEU A 924 5.17 28.57 5.84
C LEU A 924 5.88 27.31 5.32
N ASP A 925 5.20 26.50 4.50
CA ASP A 925 5.81 25.32 3.90
C ASP A 925 6.88 25.70 2.85
N LEU A 926 6.63 26.71 2.02
CA LEU A 926 7.61 27.22 1.06
C LEU A 926 8.84 27.82 1.75
N LEU A 927 8.63 28.58 2.84
CA LEU A 927 9.71 29.07 3.71
C LEU A 927 10.53 27.91 4.29
N TYR A 928 9.86 26.87 4.79
CA TYR A 928 10.51 25.69 5.33
C TYR A 928 11.34 24.95 4.27
N PHE A 929 10.79 24.75 3.06
CA PHE A 929 11.54 24.16 1.95
C PHE A 929 12.79 24.98 1.68
N TRP A 930 12.66 26.29 1.46
CA TRP A 930 13.77 27.16 1.11
C TRP A 930 14.88 27.21 2.18
N GLY A 931 14.49 27.28 3.46
CA GLY A 931 15.43 27.47 4.57
C GLY A 931 16.05 26.17 5.10
N PHE A 932 15.29 25.08 5.12
CA PHE A 932 15.68 23.85 5.81
C PHE A 932 16.02 22.70 4.85
N GLN A 933 15.29 22.55 3.75
CA GLN A 933 15.45 21.38 2.88
C GLN A 933 16.68 21.49 1.93
N PRO A 934 17.47 20.41 1.75
CA PRO A 934 18.65 20.44 0.88
C PRO A 934 18.26 20.68 -0.58
N ARG A 935 19.06 21.51 -1.27
CA ARG A 935 18.88 21.87 -2.71
C ARG A 935 17.56 22.54 -3.07
N ALA A 936 16.74 22.93 -2.09
CA ALA A 936 15.42 23.51 -2.34
C ALA A 936 15.48 24.86 -3.07
N ARG A 937 16.49 25.69 -2.83
CA ARG A 937 16.64 26.98 -3.54
C ARG A 937 16.80 26.82 -5.05
N ILE A 938 17.58 25.82 -5.47
CA ILE A 938 17.81 25.52 -6.89
C ILE A 938 16.51 25.00 -7.52
N ALA A 939 15.81 24.09 -6.84
CA ALA A 939 14.55 23.55 -7.31
C ALA A 939 13.46 24.64 -7.42
N LEU A 940 13.37 25.56 -6.46
CA LEU A 940 12.45 26.69 -6.51
C LEU A 940 12.69 27.57 -7.75
N LYS A 941 13.96 27.95 -8.02
CA LYS A 941 14.31 28.74 -9.22
C LYS A 941 13.91 28.02 -10.52
N GLN A 942 14.12 26.71 -10.58
CA GLN A 942 13.72 25.91 -11.74
C GLN A 942 12.21 25.85 -11.92
N GLN A 943 11.44 25.73 -10.83
CA GLN A 943 9.98 25.69 -10.89
C GLN A 943 9.38 27.05 -11.25
N LEU A 944 9.85 28.14 -10.65
CA LEU A 944 9.39 29.49 -10.98
C LEU A 944 9.65 29.86 -12.44
N ALA A 945 10.73 29.34 -13.04
CA ALA A 945 11.03 29.54 -14.46
C ALA A 945 10.09 28.77 -15.42
N LEU A 946 9.35 27.78 -14.92
CA LEU A 946 8.37 27.01 -15.71
C LEU A 946 6.95 27.57 -15.63
N MET A 947 6.67 28.44 -14.66
CA MET A 947 5.35 29.04 -14.43
C MET A 947 5.06 30.18 -15.40
N SER A 948 3.79 30.48 -15.62
CA SER A 948 3.38 31.71 -16.31
C SER A 948 3.76 32.96 -15.51
N GLN A 949 3.79 34.12 -16.16
CA GLN A 949 4.13 35.38 -15.49
C GLN A 949 3.14 35.72 -14.36
N ASP A 950 1.86 35.42 -14.56
CA ASP A 950 0.78 35.70 -13.60
C ASP A 950 0.85 34.78 -12.39
N GLU A 951 0.97 33.47 -12.60
CA GLU A 951 1.14 32.49 -11.51
C GLU A 951 2.40 32.82 -10.69
N ARG A 952 3.50 33.14 -11.36
CA ARG A 952 4.74 33.52 -10.69
C ARG A 952 4.57 34.79 -9.86
N ARG A 953 3.88 35.80 -10.39
CA ARG A 953 3.61 37.05 -9.67
C ARG A 953 2.75 36.79 -8.42
N PHE A 954 1.71 35.97 -8.54
CA PHE A 954 0.87 35.56 -7.41
C PHE A 954 1.67 34.80 -6.34
N VAL A 955 2.49 33.82 -6.73
CA VAL A 955 3.33 33.06 -5.79
C VAL A 955 4.22 34.01 -4.99
N LEU A 956 4.88 34.97 -5.64
CA LEU A 956 5.74 35.94 -4.95
C LEU A 956 4.95 36.90 -4.05
N GLN A 957 3.77 37.37 -4.47
CA GLN A 957 2.94 38.26 -3.68
C GLN A 957 2.32 37.58 -2.46
N SER A 958 1.84 36.34 -2.61
CA SER A 958 1.26 35.56 -1.52
C SER A 958 2.25 35.32 -0.38
N GLN A 959 3.58 35.25 -0.66
CA GLN A 959 4.59 35.10 0.39
C GLN A 959 4.66 36.29 1.35
N LYS A 960 4.22 37.49 0.94
CA LYS A 960 4.21 38.68 1.82
C LYS A 960 3.31 38.51 3.05
N VAL A 961 2.41 37.52 3.05
CA VAL A 961 1.64 37.17 4.25
C VAL A 961 2.55 36.89 5.47
N LEU A 962 3.80 36.45 5.23
CA LEU A 962 4.79 36.17 6.27
C LEU A 962 5.25 37.43 7.02
N GLU A 963 5.02 38.65 6.51
CA GLU A 963 5.27 39.91 7.22
C GLU A 963 4.29 40.11 8.38
N ARG A 964 3.11 39.46 8.32
CA ARG A 964 2.04 39.54 9.33
C ARG A 964 2.35 38.67 10.55
N LYS A 965 3.40 39.03 11.30
CA LYS A 965 3.91 38.29 12.46
C LYS A 965 2.83 37.91 13.47
N ARG A 966 1.87 38.79 13.74
CA ARG A 966 0.78 38.53 14.67
C ARG A 966 -0.12 37.38 14.19
N ASP A 967 -0.64 37.47 12.98
CA ASP A 967 -1.60 36.49 12.44
C ASP A 967 -0.97 35.11 12.25
N VAL A 968 0.27 35.07 11.75
CA VAL A 968 1.00 33.81 11.56
C VAL A 968 1.33 33.16 12.91
N SER A 969 1.75 33.95 13.91
CA SER A 969 2.05 33.43 15.24
C SER A 969 0.79 32.95 15.96
N GLU A 970 -0.33 33.65 15.83
CA GLU A 970 -1.63 33.25 16.38
C GLU A 970 -2.08 31.90 15.82
N LEU A 971 -1.99 31.70 14.51
CA LEU A 971 -2.29 30.40 13.88
C LEU A 971 -1.39 29.27 14.41
N LEU A 972 -0.09 29.52 14.58
CA LEU A 972 0.84 28.54 15.15
C LEU A 972 0.50 28.20 16.61
N LEU A 973 0.13 29.20 17.42
CA LEU A 973 -0.30 29.03 18.82
C LEU A 973 -1.62 28.28 18.94
N ASP A 974 -2.55 28.49 17.99
CA ASP A 974 -3.84 27.81 17.91
C ASP A 974 -3.72 26.33 17.47
N GLY A 975 -2.50 25.88 17.20
CA GLY A 975 -2.18 24.47 16.96
C GLY A 975 -2.07 24.08 15.49
N LEU A 976 -1.73 25.02 14.59
CA LEU A 976 -1.47 24.74 13.16
C LEU A 976 -0.55 23.52 12.95
N VAL A 977 0.55 23.46 13.72
CA VAL A 977 1.55 22.37 13.70
C VAL A 977 1.46 21.43 14.91
N GLY A 978 0.37 21.49 15.68
CA GLY A 978 0.18 20.69 16.89
C GLY A 978 0.83 21.29 18.15
N LYS A 979 0.96 20.46 19.19
CA LYS A 979 1.38 20.90 20.54
C LYS A 979 2.83 21.35 20.66
N HIS A 980 3.71 20.87 19.79
CA HIS A 980 5.14 21.18 19.80
C HIS A 980 5.46 22.27 18.76
N PHE A 981 4.78 23.41 18.87
CA PHE A 981 4.87 24.50 17.90
C PHE A 981 6.12 25.38 18.11
N GLU A 982 6.84 25.23 19.23
CA GLU A 982 7.90 26.15 19.64
C GLU A 982 9.03 26.20 18.61
N GLY A 983 9.40 25.04 18.04
CA GLY A 983 10.43 24.94 17.00
C GLY A 983 10.02 25.61 15.70
N ALA A 984 8.77 25.42 15.27
CA ALA A 984 8.23 26.03 14.05
C ALA A 984 8.11 27.56 14.19
N LEU A 985 7.63 28.03 15.35
CA LEU A 985 7.52 29.46 15.64
C LEU A 985 8.89 30.14 15.69
N ALA A 986 9.86 29.56 16.39
CA ALA A 986 11.22 30.09 16.45
C ALA A 986 11.86 30.15 15.05
N PHE A 987 11.63 29.13 14.22
CA PHE A 987 12.12 29.11 12.84
C PHE A 987 11.49 30.21 11.98
N TYR A 988 10.17 30.36 12.02
CA TYR A 988 9.46 31.39 11.27
C TYR A 988 9.97 32.79 11.64
N LEU A 989 10.02 33.10 12.94
CA LEU A 989 10.45 34.42 13.43
C LEU A 989 11.91 34.73 13.08
N SER A 990 12.79 33.73 13.01
CA SER A 990 14.22 33.93 12.74
C SER A 990 14.56 34.03 11.25
N ASN A 991 13.72 33.53 10.34
CA ASN A 991 14.09 33.32 8.93
C ASN A 991 13.15 33.97 7.90
N SER A 992 11.96 34.42 8.30
CA SER A 992 10.96 35.00 7.40
C SER A 992 11.46 36.24 6.66
N GLU A 993 12.06 37.21 7.36
CA GLU A 993 12.58 38.44 6.75
C GLU A 993 13.65 38.15 5.68
N ARG A 994 14.66 37.35 6.03
CA ARG A 994 15.73 36.92 5.12
C ARG A 994 15.19 36.19 3.88
N TYR A 995 14.13 35.40 4.04
CA TYR A 995 13.49 34.70 2.92
C TYR A 995 12.82 35.68 1.96
N LEU A 996 12.08 36.65 2.49
CA LEU A 996 11.38 37.67 1.70
C LEU A 996 12.35 38.60 0.97
N GLU A 997 13.44 39.01 1.62
CA GLU A 997 14.52 39.81 1.01
C GLU A 997 15.10 39.10 -0.23
N HIS A 998 15.43 37.82 -0.10
CA HIS A 998 15.97 37.03 -1.21
C HIS A 998 14.98 36.87 -2.37
N LEU A 999 13.68 36.73 -2.08
CA LEU A 999 12.64 36.68 -3.14
C LEU A 999 12.47 38.04 -3.82
N ALA A 1000 12.64 39.14 -3.09
CA ALA A 1000 12.61 40.49 -3.64
C ALA A 1000 13.82 40.79 -4.55
N GLU A 1001 15.01 40.32 -4.18
CA GLU A 1001 16.22 40.40 -5.02
C GLU A 1001 16.07 39.62 -6.33
N ASP A 1002 15.55 38.38 -6.28
CA ASP A 1002 15.29 37.57 -7.48
C ASP A 1002 14.23 38.22 -8.39
N ARG A 1003 13.31 39.03 -7.84
CA ARG A 1003 12.35 39.85 -8.62
C ARG A 1003 12.98 41.09 -9.24
N ALA A 1004 14.01 41.66 -8.58
CA ALA A 1004 14.68 42.88 -9.03
C ALA A 1004 15.69 42.59 -10.16
N MET A 1005 16.45 41.50 -10.09
CA MET A 1005 17.42 41.14 -11.14
C MET A 1005 16.77 40.94 -12.51
N GLU A 1006 15.57 40.38 -12.58
CA GLU A 1006 14.86 40.13 -13.84
C GLU A 1006 14.27 41.38 -14.50
N LYS A 1007 13.97 42.44 -13.74
CA LYS A 1007 13.57 43.73 -14.33
C LYS A 1007 14.72 44.44 -15.06
N THR A 1008 15.95 43.97 -14.88
CA THR A 1008 17.18 44.50 -15.49
C THR A 1008 17.65 43.71 -16.71
N GLU A 1009 17.12 42.49 -16.93
CA GLU A 1009 17.48 41.62 -18.07
C GLU A 1009 16.36 41.47 -19.13
N GLY A 1010 15.18 42.05 -18.90
CA GLY A 1010 14.13 42.24 -19.90
C GLY A 1010 14.09 43.68 -20.38
#